data_AF-A0A430A6I7-F1
#
_entry.id   AF-A0A430A6I7-F1
#
_cell.length_a   1.000
_cell.length_b   1.000
_cell.length_c   1.000
_cell.angle_alpha   90.00
_cell.angle_beta   90.00
_cell.angle_gamma   90.00
#
_symmetry.space_group_name_H-M   'P 1'
#
loop_
_entity.id
_entity.type
_entity.pdbx_description
1 polymer ?
#
loop_
_entity_poly.entity_id
_entity_poly.type
_entity_poly.pdbx_seq_one_letter_code
_entity_poly.pdbx_strand_id
1 'polypeptide(L)'
;MLNINKNSITKVLIATVLLGTGSTGIAQRSYSETKHTIADESKISSNLFDYNVFLSGYHSADSADIEGPLAVVKDSSFGKELETYSYAAMFSENANTVGTPLDFDIQKTAILIGGNINNYSDTIQPVVESRNYKSEKIGWLDSDHANDKGYFKKVSINEVQKKLLTEEFESSTLTKMTAEMKSLTSDLDSKSVMGKKSGKTLGEWSDGKLLEYDYYQSASDSDILVLNIPPKEIDGELVAVVQSFGFDYESVIDNESIKNIIVTSQDEAGNKADKVIFKGNYLANHSGTNAVLELTDVKASENAKKVIYNFSKANQVSNFFDRSSQNAEIKPPKDIIQMDKGVLDSGDERYGKSYLKQYATASGTNGSAEYGGGTAVIGSIVAPLATVVFSSGNINGYLFATDLHQRNHMEVHNFWNQWPKEPTEPKFGTIEVIKHDSGDKEKLLSGAEFDVINEAGETVDHIVIGKDGHGKTTKDLDFGKYTLVETKAPEGYELDGTPHEVDVTEGKETNVVTVEIGNSQLPGEPIIPSLPGKGTIEVIKHDSGDKEKLLSGAEFDVINEAGETVDHIVIGKDGHGKTTKDLDFGKYTLVETKAPEGYELDGTPHEVDVTEGKETNVVTVEIGNSQLPGEPTEPTEPIKPTEPIKPTEPTEPIKPTEPTEPIKPTEPKKSKSTLKLQLPQTGEVRNNLLVGIGLVAVSGICILGYYRNKK
;
A
#
# COMPACT_ATOMS: atom_id res chain seq x y z
N MET A 1 6.33 75.54 -7.42
CA MET A 1 5.97 75.33 -8.83
C MET A 1 6.56 74.01 -9.27
N LEU A 2 5.77 73.26 -10.05
CA LEU A 2 6.09 72.02 -10.76
C LEU A 2 6.19 70.74 -9.94
N ASN A 3 5.76 69.67 -10.61
CA ASN A 3 4.98 68.53 -10.18
C ASN A 3 5.64 67.27 -10.77
N ILE A 4 5.33 66.08 -10.21
CA ILE A 4 5.60 64.72 -10.74
C ILE A 4 7.06 64.25 -10.48
N ASN A 5 7.36 63.08 -9.90
CA ASN A 5 6.94 61.73 -10.29
C ASN A 5 7.06 60.68 -9.16
N LYS A 6 6.17 59.68 -9.17
CA LYS A 6 6.27 58.41 -8.41
C LYS A 6 7.07 57.40 -9.24
N ASN A 7 8.11 56.79 -8.68
CA ASN A 7 8.39 55.34 -8.74
C ASN A 7 9.82 54.99 -8.27
N SER A 8 9.90 53.84 -7.60
CA SER A 8 11.07 52.94 -7.46
C SER A 8 12.13 53.25 -6.38
N ILE A 9 11.94 52.59 -5.23
CA ILE A 9 12.87 51.66 -4.56
C ILE A 9 14.38 51.92 -4.73
N THR A 10 15.10 52.22 -3.62
CA THR A 10 16.26 51.46 -3.09
C THR A 10 16.91 52.20 -1.89
N LYS A 11 17.14 51.41 -0.82
CA LYS A 11 18.11 51.51 0.30
C LYS A 11 18.93 52.81 0.46
N VAL A 12 18.96 53.36 1.69
CA VAL A 12 20.17 53.56 2.53
C VAL A 12 19.68 53.80 3.98
N LEU A 13 19.91 52.85 4.89
CA LEU A 13 19.86 53.13 6.33
C LEU A 13 21.25 53.61 6.74
N ILE A 14 21.33 54.85 7.21
CA ILE A 14 22.55 55.49 7.69
C ILE A 14 22.93 54.88 9.04
N ALA A 15 24.12 54.28 9.10
CA ALA A 15 24.81 53.99 10.35
C ALA A 15 25.15 55.31 11.05
N THR A 16 24.76 55.45 12.31
CA THR A 16 25.41 56.38 13.24
C THR A 16 25.84 55.60 14.47
N VAL A 17 27.16 55.42 14.56
CA VAL A 17 27.87 54.94 15.75
C VAL A 17 27.80 56.03 16.81
N LEU A 18 27.37 55.66 18.02
CA LEU A 18 27.65 56.43 19.23
C LEU A 18 28.12 55.45 20.32
N LEU A 19 29.42 55.54 20.60
CA LEU A 19 30.09 54.87 21.70
C LEU A 19 29.54 55.40 23.03
N GLY A 20 29.02 54.51 23.87
CA GLY A 20 28.59 54.81 25.23
C GLY A 20 28.64 53.54 26.06
N THR A 21 29.57 53.49 27.02
CA THR A 21 29.73 52.43 28.02
C THR A 21 28.48 52.32 28.89
N GLY A 22 27.86 51.14 28.92
CA GLY A 22 26.73 50.85 29.82
C GLY A 22 25.96 49.60 29.38
N SER A 23 25.94 48.60 30.26
CA SER A 23 25.01 47.48 30.26
C SER A 23 23.55 47.89 29.96
N THR A 24 22.79 46.97 29.37
CA THR A 24 21.35 47.01 28.98
C THR A 24 21.07 47.35 27.51
N GLY A 25 21.32 46.38 26.65
CA GLY A 25 20.74 46.31 25.31
C GLY A 25 20.00 44.99 25.15
N ILE A 26 18.84 44.84 25.81
CA ILE A 26 17.91 43.74 25.52
C ILE A 26 17.41 44.02 24.12
N ALA A 27 17.91 43.28 23.14
CA ALA A 27 17.33 43.26 21.82
C ALA A 27 15.90 42.72 21.97
N GLN A 28 14.91 43.60 21.87
CA GLN A 28 13.52 43.22 21.67
C GLN A 28 13.50 42.34 20.40
N ARG A 29 13.44 41.01 20.56
CA ARG A 29 13.25 40.09 19.44
C ARG A 29 11.84 40.32 18.91
N SER A 30 11.73 41.18 17.90
CA SER A 30 10.53 41.31 17.10
C SER A 30 10.31 40.00 16.35
N TYR A 31 9.33 39.21 16.79
CA TYR A 31 8.75 38.10 16.03
C TYR A 31 8.26 38.64 14.68
N SER A 32 9.00 38.34 13.61
CA SER A 32 8.67 38.71 12.24
C SER A 32 7.89 37.58 11.58
N GLU A 33 6.56 37.69 11.65
CA GLU A 33 5.60 37.41 10.56
C GLU A 33 5.77 36.11 9.74
N THR A 34 5.61 34.96 10.38
CA THR A 34 4.54 34.06 9.93
C THR A 34 3.55 33.99 11.05
N LYS A 35 2.50 34.82 10.98
CA LYS A 35 1.28 34.56 11.73
C LYS A 35 0.77 33.21 11.25
N HIS A 36 1.14 32.13 11.92
CA HIS A 36 0.20 31.02 12.08
C HIS A 36 -0.99 31.69 12.75
N THR A 37 -2.02 31.99 11.94
CA THR A 37 -3.29 32.51 12.44
C THR A 37 -3.71 31.61 13.57
N ILE A 38 -3.92 32.19 14.75
CA ILE A 38 -4.42 31.54 15.96
C ILE A 38 -5.40 30.46 15.50
N ALA A 39 -4.99 29.20 15.61
CA ALA A 39 -5.90 28.10 15.39
C ALA A 39 -7.12 28.39 16.25
N ASP A 40 -8.31 28.29 15.65
CA ASP A 40 -9.59 28.34 16.35
C ASP A 40 -9.40 27.75 17.76
N GLU A 41 -9.76 28.49 18.81
CA GLU A 41 -9.47 28.11 20.21
C GLU A 41 -10.01 26.72 20.60
N SER A 42 -10.81 26.13 19.71
CA SER A 42 -11.35 24.79 19.71
C SER A 42 -10.57 23.75 18.88
N LYS A 43 -9.31 23.98 18.50
CA LYS A 43 -8.52 22.98 17.74
C LYS A 43 -7.26 22.57 18.49
N ILE A 44 -7.09 21.27 18.64
CA ILE A 44 -5.83 20.64 19.06
C ILE A 44 -5.04 20.40 17.78
N SER A 45 -3.77 20.78 17.78
CA SER A 45 -2.95 20.51 16.61
C SER A 45 -2.70 19.02 16.46
N SER A 46 -2.80 18.57 15.22
CA SER A 46 -2.43 17.21 14.82
C SER A 46 -1.03 17.14 14.21
N ASN A 47 -0.28 18.24 14.26
CA ASN A 47 1.03 18.39 13.67
C ASN A 47 2.12 18.01 14.66
N LEU A 48 3.04 17.15 14.22
CA LEU A 48 4.22 16.70 14.94
C LEU A 48 5.06 17.85 15.51
N PHE A 49 5.25 18.93 14.75
CA PHE A 49 6.14 20.05 15.14
C PHE A 49 5.55 20.97 16.21
N ASP A 50 4.27 20.82 16.54
CA ASP A 50 3.67 21.53 17.67
C ASP A 50 3.99 20.85 19.02
N TYR A 51 4.66 19.70 18.98
CA TYR A 51 5.13 18.99 20.16
C TYR A 51 6.66 19.02 20.21
N ASN A 52 7.20 19.44 21.35
CA ASN A 52 8.65 19.44 21.55
C ASN A 52 9.19 18.01 21.55
N VAL A 53 8.43 17.10 22.16
CA VAL A 53 8.74 15.68 22.23
C VAL A 53 7.57 14.87 21.70
N PHE A 54 7.86 13.95 20.79
CA PHE A 54 6.90 12.95 20.31
C PHE A 54 7.50 11.54 20.41
N LEU A 55 6.75 10.63 21.02
CA LEU A 55 7.18 9.26 21.28
C LEU A 55 6.14 8.27 20.76
N SER A 56 6.52 7.40 19.82
CA SER A 56 5.64 6.35 19.30
C SER A 56 5.50 5.13 20.25
N GLY A 57 6.32 5.08 21.29
CA GLY A 57 6.38 4.06 22.32
C GLY A 57 6.15 4.62 23.71
N TYR A 58 6.99 4.20 24.66
CA TYR A 58 6.85 4.46 26.09
C TYR A 58 7.72 5.63 26.58
N HIS A 59 7.23 6.29 27.63
CA HIS A 59 7.97 7.30 28.37
C HIS A 59 8.21 6.85 29.82
N SER A 60 9.39 7.12 30.37
CA SER A 60 9.62 7.04 31.82
C SER A 60 10.64 8.01 32.36
N ALA A 61 10.47 8.42 33.61
CA ALA A 61 11.39 9.34 34.28
C ALA A 61 11.50 9.07 35.80
N ASP A 62 12.67 9.41 36.36
CA ASP A 62 12.99 9.34 37.80
C ASP A 62 13.25 10.74 38.42
N SER A 63 13.73 11.69 37.63
CA SER A 63 13.99 13.07 37.99
C SER A 63 14.28 13.82 36.68
N ALA A 64 13.43 14.75 36.25
CA ALA A 64 13.56 15.36 34.92
C ALA A 64 12.64 16.57 34.70
N ASP A 65 12.89 17.29 33.61
CA ASP A 65 11.97 18.30 33.06
C ASP A 65 11.78 18.09 31.55
N ILE A 66 10.57 18.28 31.06
CA ILE A 66 10.34 18.53 29.63
C ILE A 66 9.73 19.90 29.53
N GLU A 67 10.47 20.79 28.90
CA GLU A 67 9.96 22.08 28.51
C GLU A 67 9.20 21.95 27.20
N GLY A 68 8.03 22.57 27.16
CA GLY A 68 7.12 22.48 26.01
C GLY A 68 6.33 21.16 25.90
N PRO A 69 5.51 21.03 24.83
CA PRO A 69 4.48 20.01 24.79
C PRO A 69 5.05 18.62 24.53
N LEU A 70 4.47 17.60 25.16
CA LEU A 70 4.82 16.20 24.98
C LEU A 70 3.63 15.41 24.41
N ALA A 71 3.89 14.56 23.42
CA ALA A 71 2.96 13.53 22.96
C ALA A 71 3.59 12.13 23.08
N VAL A 72 2.83 11.18 23.64
CA VAL A 72 3.26 9.78 23.84
C VAL A 72 2.16 8.83 23.37
N VAL A 73 2.49 7.86 22.53
CA VAL A 73 1.50 6.90 22.01
C VAL A 73 1.16 5.78 23.01
N LYS A 74 2.08 5.43 23.91
CA LYS A 74 1.87 4.39 24.95
C LYS A 74 1.84 4.98 26.36
N ASP A 75 2.26 4.20 27.36
CA ASP A 75 2.25 4.59 28.76
C ASP A 75 3.39 5.57 29.09
N SER A 76 3.13 6.47 30.04
CA SER A 76 4.16 7.20 30.78
C SER A 76 4.27 6.62 32.20
N SER A 77 5.47 6.18 32.61
CA SER A 77 5.68 5.51 33.90
C SER A 77 6.74 6.19 34.77
N PHE A 78 6.43 6.38 36.05
CA PHE A 78 7.31 7.00 37.04
C PHE A 78 7.61 6.03 38.18
N GLY A 79 8.89 5.74 38.39
CA GLY A 79 9.35 4.78 39.39
C GLY A 79 9.10 5.23 40.83
N LYS A 80 9.31 4.31 41.77
CA LYS A 80 9.27 4.62 43.22
C LYS A 80 10.33 5.63 43.64
N GLU A 81 11.43 5.68 42.91
CA GLU A 81 12.56 6.59 43.18
C GLU A 81 12.36 7.99 42.59
N LEU A 82 11.16 8.30 42.05
CA LEU A 82 10.81 9.61 41.52
C LEU A 82 11.15 10.74 42.52
N GLU A 83 12.01 11.66 42.10
CA GLU A 83 12.42 12.82 42.89
C GLU A 83 11.62 14.07 42.51
N THR A 84 11.56 14.39 41.21
CA THR A 84 10.79 15.53 40.67
C THR A 84 10.48 15.32 39.20
N TYR A 85 9.33 15.79 38.75
CA TYR A 85 9.05 15.83 37.31
C TYR A 85 8.05 16.93 36.96
N SER A 86 8.40 17.74 35.97
CA SER A 86 7.53 18.74 35.35
C SER A 86 7.33 18.47 33.87
N TYR A 87 6.09 18.66 33.42
CA TYR A 87 5.74 18.67 32.01
C TYR A 87 5.41 20.08 31.56
N ALA A 88 5.82 20.38 30.33
CA ALA A 88 5.54 21.62 29.60
C ALA A 88 5.91 22.87 30.39
N ALA A 89 6.98 22.79 31.19
CA ALA A 89 7.56 23.97 31.83
C ALA A 89 8.05 24.95 30.76
N MET A 90 8.12 26.23 31.12
CA MET A 90 8.72 27.26 30.28
C MET A 90 9.91 27.88 30.98
N PHE A 91 11.00 28.09 30.23
CA PHE A 91 11.98 29.11 30.57
C PHE A 91 11.34 30.51 30.53
N SER A 92 11.61 31.31 31.56
CA SER A 92 11.30 32.74 31.52
C SER A 92 12.20 33.45 30.51
N GLU A 93 11.66 34.39 29.72
CA GLU A 93 12.43 35.20 28.75
C GLU A 93 13.62 35.97 29.37
N ASN A 94 13.60 36.16 30.70
CA ASN A 94 14.62 36.90 31.45
C ASN A 94 15.77 36.02 31.98
N ALA A 95 15.70 34.70 31.77
CA ALA A 95 16.78 33.79 32.11
C ALA A 95 17.76 33.70 30.93
N ASN A 96 19.05 33.59 31.20
CA ASN A 96 20.14 33.54 30.21
C ASN A 96 20.07 32.28 29.33
N THR A 97 19.02 32.08 28.52
CA THR A 97 18.76 30.80 27.85
C THR A 97 18.86 30.88 26.33
N VAL A 98 19.25 29.74 25.75
CA VAL A 98 19.64 29.55 24.35
C VAL A 98 18.43 29.18 23.50
N GLY A 99 17.58 30.13 23.08
CA GLY A 99 16.44 29.69 22.28
C GLY A 99 15.49 30.76 21.80
N THR A 100 14.65 30.37 20.85
CA THR A 100 13.29 30.92 20.77
C THR A 100 12.37 29.79 21.22
N PRO A 101 11.57 29.96 22.28
CA PRO A 101 10.63 28.92 22.70
C PRO A 101 9.59 28.67 21.60
N LEU A 102 9.06 27.45 21.55
CA LEU A 102 7.83 27.13 20.82
C LEU A 102 6.74 28.18 21.10
N ASP A 103 5.98 28.60 20.08
CA ASP A 103 4.88 29.57 20.27
C ASP A 103 3.65 28.87 20.85
N PHE A 104 3.48 29.01 22.15
CA PHE A 104 2.39 28.37 22.89
C PHE A 104 1.03 29.07 22.75
N ASP A 105 0.95 30.26 22.12
CA ASP A 105 -0.36 30.86 21.85
C ASP A 105 -1.14 30.05 20.78
N ILE A 106 -0.44 29.18 20.04
CA ILE A 106 -0.99 28.29 19.00
C ILE A 106 -1.32 26.89 19.58
N GLN A 107 -0.47 26.37 20.47
CA GLN A 107 -0.62 25.01 21.02
C GLN A 107 -1.12 25.01 22.46
N LYS A 108 -2.34 24.50 22.64
CA LYS A 108 -3.04 24.52 23.94
C LYS A 108 -3.08 23.17 24.66
N THR A 109 -2.54 22.10 24.07
CA THR A 109 -2.37 20.81 24.74
C THR A 109 -0.92 20.68 25.24
N ALA A 110 -0.74 20.58 26.55
CA ALA A 110 0.57 20.44 27.17
C ALA A 110 1.10 19.00 27.10
N ILE A 111 0.18 18.05 27.25
CA ILE A 111 0.46 16.61 27.27
C ILE A 111 -0.68 15.89 26.55
N LEU A 112 -0.33 15.05 25.59
CA LEU A 112 -1.23 14.12 24.91
C LEU A 112 -0.70 12.69 25.11
N ILE A 113 -1.44 11.81 25.79
CA ILE A 113 -0.95 10.46 26.13
C ILE A 113 -1.97 9.39 25.72
N GLY A 114 -1.58 8.58 24.74
CA GLY A 114 -2.24 7.39 24.17
C GLY A 114 -2.52 6.23 25.12
N GLY A 115 -1.87 6.24 26.29
CA GLY A 115 -1.85 5.13 27.25
C GLY A 115 -1.99 5.60 28.70
N ASN A 116 -1.59 4.74 29.64
CA ASN A 116 -1.74 5.05 31.06
C ASN A 116 -0.61 5.93 31.59
N ILE A 117 -0.95 6.78 32.54
CA ILE A 117 0.06 7.42 33.38
C ILE A 117 0.18 6.66 34.71
N ASN A 118 1.30 5.95 34.86
CA ASN A 118 1.58 5.11 36.02
C ASN A 118 2.56 5.81 36.96
N ASN A 119 2.09 6.31 38.09
CA ASN A 119 2.95 6.83 39.14
C ASN A 119 3.05 5.82 40.28
N TYR A 120 4.26 5.28 40.50
CA TYR A 120 4.57 4.33 41.58
C TYR A 120 5.20 5.02 42.80
N SER A 121 5.40 6.34 42.78
CA SER A 121 5.87 7.11 43.93
C SER A 121 4.73 7.40 44.91
N ASP A 122 4.98 7.13 46.20
CA ASP A 122 4.03 7.40 47.28
C ASP A 122 4.09 8.85 47.76
N THR A 123 5.14 9.60 47.40
CA THR A 123 5.44 10.92 48.00
C THR A 123 5.46 12.05 46.99
N ILE A 124 5.73 11.78 45.72
CA ILE A 124 5.88 12.81 44.68
C ILE A 124 4.73 12.73 43.67
N GLN A 125 4.15 13.89 43.39
CA GLN A 125 3.12 14.07 42.37
C GLN A 125 3.75 14.85 41.20
N PRO A 126 3.86 14.27 40.00
CA PRO A 126 4.27 14.99 38.82
C PRO A 126 3.34 16.19 38.57
N VAL A 127 3.91 17.31 38.15
CA VAL A 127 3.14 18.54 37.92
C VAL A 127 3.10 18.86 36.43
N VAL A 128 1.90 19.19 35.93
CA VAL A 128 1.73 19.76 34.59
C VAL A 128 1.61 21.27 34.74
N GLU A 129 2.60 22.00 34.24
CA GLU A 129 2.62 23.46 34.31
C GLU A 129 2.86 24.09 32.94
N SER A 130 1.89 23.96 32.03
CA SER A 130 1.93 24.74 30.80
C SER A 130 1.64 26.21 31.07
N ARG A 131 2.66 27.05 30.88
CA ARG A 131 2.59 28.50 31.00
C ARG A 131 2.96 29.14 29.67
N ASN A 132 2.51 30.36 29.40
CA ASN A 132 3.05 31.19 28.33
C ASN A 132 4.19 32.10 28.85
N TYR A 133 4.77 32.91 27.97
CA TYR A 133 5.82 33.88 28.30
C TYR A 133 5.40 34.90 29.37
N LYS A 134 4.09 35.11 29.59
CA LYS A 134 3.51 35.95 30.66
C LYS A 134 3.26 35.19 31.96
N SER A 135 3.71 33.93 32.07
CA SER A 135 3.45 33.01 33.18
C SER A 135 1.96 32.64 33.38
N GLU A 136 1.11 32.92 32.39
CA GLU A 136 -0.32 32.57 32.39
C GLU A 136 -0.46 31.08 32.05
N LYS A 137 -1.39 30.39 32.72
CA LYS A 137 -1.65 28.97 32.44
C LYS A 137 -2.49 28.84 31.18
N ILE A 138 -1.96 28.18 30.15
CA ILE A 138 -2.60 28.13 28.82
C ILE A 138 -2.78 26.72 28.27
N GLY A 139 -2.12 25.71 28.83
CA GLY A 139 -2.23 24.33 28.38
C GLY A 139 -2.98 23.40 29.33
N TRP A 140 -3.46 22.28 28.79
CA TRP A 140 -4.11 21.21 29.55
C TRP A 140 -3.50 19.84 29.30
N LEU A 141 -3.86 18.89 30.17
CA LEU A 141 -3.52 17.47 30.08
C LEU A 141 -4.68 16.74 29.42
N ASP A 142 -4.39 15.96 28.38
CA ASP A 142 -5.29 14.96 27.82
C ASP A 142 -4.85 13.56 28.25
N SER A 143 -5.58 13.01 29.22
CA SER A 143 -5.48 11.60 29.59
C SER A 143 -6.70 11.25 30.44
N ASP A 144 -7.73 10.66 29.84
CA ASP A 144 -8.74 9.92 30.61
C ASP A 144 -8.13 8.71 31.32
N HIS A 145 -6.91 8.34 30.95
CA HIS A 145 -6.07 7.29 31.53
C HIS A 145 -5.24 7.69 32.76
N ALA A 146 -5.31 8.95 33.21
CA ALA A 146 -4.74 9.31 34.51
C ALA A 146 -5.64 8.76 35.62
N ASN A 147 -5.15 7.72 36.32
CA ASN A 147 -5.86 7.14 37.46
C ASN A 147 -6.37 8.22 38.43
N ASP A 148 -7.63 8.12 38.84
CA ASP A 148 -8.41 9.03 39.72
C ASP A 148 -7.81 9.30 41.12
N LYS A 149 -6.59 8.80 41.38
CA LYS A 149 -5.85 9.00 42.63
C LYS A 149 -5.23 10.41 42.76
N GLY A 150 -5.55 11.35 41.85
CA GLY A 150 -5.18 12.76 41.97
C GLY A 150 -3.70 13.07 41.75
N TYR A 151 -2.99 12.21 41.01
CA TYR A 151 -1.54 12.34 40.79
C TYR A 151 -1.14 13.51 39.90
N PHE A 152 -2.06 13.99 39.07
CA PHE A 152 -1.88 15.15 38.21
C PHE A 152 -2.82 16.25 38.67
N LYS A 153 -2.28 17.45 38.87
CA LYS A 153 -3.11 18.66 38.99
C LYS A 153 -3.69 18.97 37.62
N LYS A 154 -4.80 18.31 37.26
CA LYS A 154 -5.53 18.58 36.02
C LYS A 154 -5.80 20.08 35.93
N VAL A 155 -5.34 20.71 34.84
CA VAL A 155 -5.74 22.08 34.53
C VAL A 155 -7.21 22.02 34.12
N SER A 156 -8.01 22.96 34.62
CA SER A 156 -9.45 22.99 34.32
C SER A 156 -9.66 23.24 32.83
N ILE A 157 -10.16 22.24 32.10
CA ILE A 157 -10.61 22.37 30.70
C ILE A 157 -12.09 22.72 30.62
N ASN A 158 -12.46 23.54 29.65
CA ASN A 158 -13.84 23.93 29.37
C ASN A 158 -14.60 22.84 28.59
N GLU A 159 -15.92 22.97 28.48
CA GLU A 159 -16.78 21.96 27.82
C GLU A 159 -16.53 21.80 26.31
N VAL A 160 -15.91 22.78 25.65
CA VAL A 160 -15.52 22.66 24.24
C VAL A 160 -14.28 21.79 24.12
N GLN A 161 -13.26 22.05 24.94
CA GLN A 161 -12.02 21.28 25.01
C GLN A 161 -12.28 19.80 25.31
N LYS A 162 -13.17 19.52 26.28
CA LYS A 162 -13.58 18.14 26.61
C LYS A 162 -14.21 17.37 25.45
N LYS A 163 -14.93 18.06 24.56
CA LYS A 163 -15.59 17.42 23.41
C LYS A 163 -14.63 17.06 22.28
N LEU A 164 -13.45 17.71 22.26
CA LEU A 164 -12.44 17.52 21.22
C LEU A 164 -11.45 16.43 21.59
N LEU A 165 -11.16 16.28 22.89
CA LEU A 165 -10.26 15.26 23.44
C LEU A 165 -11.02 13.94 23.68
N THR A 166 -11.47 13.29 22.60
CA THR A 166 -12.06 11.95 22.69
C THR A 166 -10.99 10.88 22.46
N GLU A 167 -11.17 9.66 22.98
CA GLU A 167 -10.25 8.53 22.72
C GLU A 167 -10.02 8.30 21.19
N GLU A 168 -11.05 8.51 20.37
CA GLU A 168 -10.97 8.42 18.91
C GLU A 168 -10.12 9.54 18.29
N PHE A 169 -10.27 10.77 18.79
CA PHE A 169 -9.47 11.90 18.37
C PHE A 169 -8.00 11.73 18.76
N GLU A 170 -7.74 11.30 20.00
CA GLU A 170 -6.39 11.02 20.50
C GLU A 170 -5.70 9.95 19.65
N SER A 171 -6.36 8.82 19.44
CA SER A 171 -5.85 7.72 18.62
C SER A 171 -5.58 8.14 17.18
N SER A 172 -6.50 8.86 16.54
CA SER A 172 -6.31 9.35 15.16
C SER A 172 -5.20 10.39 15.06
N THR A 173 -5.09 11.32 16.02
CA THR A 173 -4.04 12.33 16.09
C THR A 173 -2.66 11.70 16.28
N LEU A 174 -2.52 10.79 17.25
CA LEU A 174 -1.27 10.09 17.53
C LEU A 174 -0.86 9.18 16.37
N THR A 175 -1.82 8.56 15.68
CA THR A 175 -1.57 7.80 14.44
C THR A 175 -1.02 8.70 13.34
N LYS A 176 -1.62 9.88 13.15
CA LYS A 176 -1.16 10.87 12.17
C LYS A 176 0.26 11.34 12.47
N MET A 177 0.55 11.74 13.72
CA MET A 177 1.89 12.15 14.14
C MET A 177 2.94 11.03 13.97
N THR A 178 2.54 9.77 14.19
CA THR A 178 3.41 8.61 13.91
C THR A 178 3.76 8.51 12.43
N ALA A 179 2.78 8.73 11.54
CA ALA A 179 3.00 8.78 10.09
C ALA A 179 3.86 9.98 9.67
N GLU A 180 3.64 11.15 10.26
CA GLU A 180 4.45 12.35 10.04
C GLU A 180 5.91 12.14 10.47
N MET A 181 6.16 11.48 11.61
CA MET A 181 7.53 11.14 12.04
C MET A 181 8.22 10.20 11.05
N LYS A 182 7.49 9.22 10.49
CA LYS A 182 8.00 8.32 9.44
C LYS A 182 8.32 9.10 8.15
N SER A 183 7.42 9.99 7.73
CA SER A 183 7.63 10.85 6.58
C SER A 183 8.86 11.74 6.75
N LEU A 184 8.94 12.42 7.88
CA LEU A 184 10.06 13.27 8.25
C LEU A 184 11.38 12.49 8.18
N THR A 185 11.40 11.28 8.73
CA THR A 185 12.60 10.43 8.69
C THR A 185 12.99 10.11 7.25
N SER A 186 12.03 9.78 6.38
CA SER A 186 12.29 9.51 4.97
C SER A 186 12.82 10.75 4.24
N ASP A 187 12.24 11.93 4.51
CA ASP A 187 12.70 13.21 3.96
C ASP A 187 14.13 13.52 4.41
N LEU A 188 14.45 13.39 5.70
CA LEU A 188 15.79 13.58 6.24
C LEU A 188 16.79 12.54 5.69
N ASP A 189 16.36 11.30 5.47
CA ASP A 189 17.18 10.27 4.81
C ASP A 189 17.51 10.65 3.36
N SER A 190 16.52 11.14 2.61
CA SER A 190 16.74 11.63 1.23
C SER A 190 17.64 12.87 1.17
N LYS A 191 17.63 13.70 2.22
CA LYS A 191 18.42 14.92 2.35
C LYS A 191 19.80 14.71 2.97
N SER A 192 20.03 13.56 3.60
CA SER A 192 21.34 13.18 4.18
C SER A 192 22.23 12.39 3.24
N VAL A 193 21.83 12.23 1.96
CA VAL A 193 22.70 11.63 0.94
C VAL A 193 23.93 12.51 0.74
N MET A 194 25.10 11.97 1.09
CA MET A 194 26.38 12.68 0.98
C MET A 194 26.74 12.91 -0.50
N GLY A 195 26.83 14.18 -0.91
CA GLY A 195 27.33 14.57 -2.21
C GLY A 195 28.85 14.73 -2.21
N LYS A 196 29.34 15.87 -2.69
CA LYS A 196 30.77 16.16 -2.73
C LYS A 196 31.29 16.41 -1.32
N LYS A 197 32.38 15.72 -0.94
CA LYS A 197 33.14 16.01 0.28
C LYS A 197 33.61 17.45 0.25
N SER A 198 33.15 18.24 1.21
CA SER A 198 33.40 19.68 1.29
C SER A 198 34.57 19.98 2.21
N GLY A 199 34.83 19.14 3.21
CA GLY A 199 35.98 19.30 4.10
C GLY A 199 35.92 18.40 5.32
N LYS A 200 36.63 18.83 6.36
CA LYS A 200 36.59 18.24 7.69
C LYS A 200 36.30 19.32 8.72
N THR A 201 35.44 19.01 9.68
CA THR A 201 35.25 19.80 10.90
C THR A 201 35.98 19.13 12.05
N LEU A 202 36.21 19.89 13.12
CA LEU A 202 36.93 19.44 14.29
C LEU A 202 35.92 18.97 15.35
N GLY A 203 36.32 17.95 16.09
CA GLY A 203 35.58 17.38 17.21
C GLY A 203 36.28 17.69 18.53
N GLU A 204 36.03 16.85 19.51
CA GLU A 204 36.67 16.91 20.81
C GLU A 204 38.18 16.67 20.72
N TRP A 205 38.93 17.28 21.64
CA TRP A 205 40.32 16.90 21.88
C TRP A 205 40.37 15.60 22.68
N SER A 206 40.78 14.50 22.04
CA SER A 206 40.83 13.17 22.61
C SER A 206 42.18 12.50 22.31
N ASP A 207 42.78 11.81 23.29
CA ASP A 207 44.07 11.13 23.17
C ASP A 207 45.21 12.00 22.59
N GLY A 208 45.24 13.28 22.97
CA GLY A 208 46.28 14.21 22.55
C GLY A 208 46.15 14.70 21.11
N LYS A 209 45.00 14.48 20.46
CA LYS A 209 44.69 14.96 19.12
C LYS A 209 43.28 15.50 19.04
N LEU A 210 43.05 16.37 18.06
CA LEU A 210 41.70 16.82 17.73
C LEU A 210 41.04 15.76 16.84
N LEU A 211 39.85 15.31 17.21
CA LEU A 211 39.06 14.44 16.35
C LEU A 211 38.62 15.23 15.11
N GLU A 212 38.51 14.56 13.96
CA GLU A 212 38.05 15.20 12.72
C GLU A 212 36.87 14.42 12.14
N TYR A 213 35.88 15.16 11.65
CA TYR A 213 34.69 14.60 11.02
C TYR A 213 34.54 15.14 9.62
N ASP A 214 34.28 14.24 8.68
CA ASP A 214 34.03 14.64 7.30
C ASP A 214 32.64 15.25 7.18
N TYR A 215 32.56 16.37 6.45
CA TYR A 215 31.28 16.95 6.06
C TYR A 215 31.18 17.09 4.54
N TYR A 216 29.94 17.02 4.08
CA TYR A 216 29.57 16.89 2.69
C TYR A 216 28.46 17.88 2.39
N GLN A 217 28.47 18.47 1.19
CA GLN A 217 27.24 19.06 0.69
C GLN A 217 26.22 17.94 0.45
N SER A 218 24.97 18.12 0.89
CA SER A 218 23.91 17.18 0.52
C SER A 218 23.79 17.07 -1.01
N ALA A 219 23.62 15.86 -1.51
CA ALA A 219 23.46 15.59 -2.94
C ALA A 219 22.11 16.07 -3.48
N SER A 220 21.10 16.19 -2.62
CA SER A 220 19.73 16.57 -2.98
C SER A 220 19.38 18.02 -2.65
N ASP A 221 20.14 18.68 -1.76
CA ASP A 221 19.92 20.08 -1.39
C ASP A 221 21.23 20.84 -1.11
N SER A 222 21.51 21.87 -1.92
CA SER A 222 22.73 22.68 -1.77
C SER A 222 22.72 23.61 -0.54
N ASP A 223 21.58 23.79 0.13
CA ASP A 223 21.48 24.57 1.37
C ASP A 223 21.73 23.69 2.62
N ILE A 224 21.87 22.36 2.46
CA ILE A 224 22.02 21.38 3.54
C ILE A 224 23.44 20.81 3.59
N LEU A 225 24.09 20.95 4.74
CA LEU A 225 25.33 20.26 5.05
C LEU A 225 25.03 18.91 5.72
N VAL A 226 25.73 17.85 5.28
CA VAL A 226 25.68 16.54 5.92
C VAL A 226 26.99 16.30 6.66
N LEU A 227 26.89 16.13 7.98
CA LEU A 227 28.01 15.72 8.84
C LEU A 227 27.89 14.23 9.10
N ASN A 228 28.85 13.44 8.63
CA ASN A 228 28.83 12.00 8.84
C ASN A 228 29.74 11.63 10.01
N ILE A 229 29.20 10.87 10.96
CA ILE A 229 29.92 10.25 12.06
C ILE A 229 30.08 8.77 11.71
N PRO A 230 31.26 8.31 11.24
CA PRO A 230 31.42 6.92 10.89
C PRO A 230 31.25 6.02 12.12
N PRO A 231 30.35 5.01 12.07
CA PRO A 231 30.22 4.06 13.16
C PRO A 231 31.39 3.08 13.18
N LYS A 232 31.56 2.40 14.31
CA LYS A 232 32.51 1.29 14.49
C LYS A 232 31.75 0.04 14.87
N GLU A 233 32.18 -1.10 14.36
CA GLU A 233 31.64 -2.38 14.80
C GLU A 233 32.11 -2.70 16.22
N ILE A 234 31.15 -2.92 17.13
CA ILE A 234 31.36 -3.31 18.52
C ILE A 234 30.37 -4.44 18.82
N ASP A 235 30.87 -5.62 19.20
CA ASP A 235 30.04 -6.79 19.51
C ASP A 235 29.00 -7.17 18.42
N GLY A 236 29.33 -6.92 17.15
CA GLY A 236 28.46 -7.20 16.01
C GLY A 236 27.41 -6.13 15.71
N GLU A 237 27.46 -4.98 16.38
CA GLU A 237 26.59 -3.83 16.13
C GLU A 237 27.42 -2.63 15.66
N LEU A 238 26.87 -1.81 14.76
CA LEU A 238 27.46 -0.55 14.34
C LEU A 238 27.16 0.54 15.36
N VAL A 239 28.19 0.99 16.07
CA VAL A 239 28.07 1.99 17.13
C VAL A 239 28.71 3.30 16.70
N ALA A 240 27.91 4.36 16.67
CA ALA A 240 28.36 5.72 16.45
C ALA A 240 28.59 6.44 17.77
N VAL A 241 29.72 7.15 17.87
CA VAL A 241 30.05 7.97 19.02
C VAL A 241 30.05 9.43 18.58
N VAL A 242 28.99 10.13 18.96
CA VAL A 242 28.84 11.57 18.77
C VAL A 242 29.67 12.25 19.83
N GLN A 243 30.91 12.60 19.48
CA GLN A 243 31.78 13.37 20.35
C GLN A 243 31.38 14.85 20.28
N SER A 244 31.85 15.64 21.23
CA SER A 244 31.62 17.09 21.21
C SER A 244 32.09 17.69 19.89
N PHE A 245 31.23 18.40 19.17
CA PHE A 245 31.63 19.07 17.93
C PHE A 245 32.24 20.44 18.21
N GLY A 246 33.48 20.62 17.77
CA GLY A 246 34.09 21.92 17.58
C GLY A 246 33.71 22.46 16.21
N PHE A 247 32.49 22.94 16.05
CA PHE A 247 32.20 23.74 14.88
C PHE A 247 33.04 25.00 14.97
N ASP A 248 33.94 25.19 14.00
CA ASP A 248 34.42 26.52 13.70
C ASP A 248 33.21 27.32 13.21
N TYR A 249 32.50 27.94 14.16
CA TYR A 249 31.21 28.55 13.90
C TYR A 249 31.34 29.61 12.80
N GLU A 250 32.50 30.26 12.66
CA GLU A 250 32.76 31.27 11.62
C GLU A 250 32.81 30.67 10.21
N SER A 251 33.28 29.43 10.05
CA SER A 251 33.50 28.82 8.73
C SER A 251 32.44 27.81 8.30
N VAL A 252 31.71 27.21 9.25
CA VAL A 252 30.72 26.14 8.97
C VAL A 252 29.28 26.53 9.29
N ILE A 253 28.99 27.13 10.45
CA ILE A 253 27.59 27.39 10.87
C ILE A 253 27.11 28.83 10.60
N ASP A 254 27.99 29.82 10.74
CA ASP A 254 27.73 31.23 10.40
C ASP A 254 27.94 31.50 8.90
N ASN A 255 28.24 30.46 8.12
CA ASN A 255 28.29 30.57 6.67
C ASN A 255 26.88 30.79 6.12
N GLU A 256 26.61 31.98 5.59
CA GLU A 256 25.32 32.38 5.01
C GLU A 256 24.83 31.44 3.88
N SER A 257 25.73 30.66 3.26
CA SER A 257 25.36 29.68 2.23
C SER A 257 24.85 28.34 2.79
N ILE A 258 25.07 28.06 4.08
CA ILE A 258 24.62 26.81 4.73
C ILE A 258 23.47 27.15 5.69
N LYS A 259 22.27 26.72 5.32
CA LYS A 259 21.07 27.03 6.11
C LYS A 259 20.79 25.98 7.16
N ASN A 260 21.06 24.71 6.86
CA ASN A 260 20.71 23.57 7.71
C ASN A 260 21.83 22.52 7.74
N ILE A 261 21.87 21.74 8.81
CA ILE A 261 22.86 20.69 9.05
C ILE A 261 22.15 19.40 9.45
N ILE A 262 22.40 18.32 8.71
CA ILE A 262 22.03 16.96 9.13
C ILE A 262 23.27 16.25 9.63
N VAL A 263 23.26 15.88 10.89
CA VAL A 263 24.22 14.94 11.46
C VAL A 263 23.67 13.54 11.29
N THR A 264 24.42 12.67 10.62
CA THR A 264 24.06 11.26 10.41
C THR A 264 25.25 10.35 10.74
N SER A 265 25.04 9.05 10.66
CA SER A 265 26.07 8.06 10.89
C SER A 265 25.95 6.90 9.92
N GLN A 266 26.91 6.80 9.01
CA GLN A 266 27.06 5.68 8.08
C GLN A 266 28.53 5.34 7.81
N ASP A 267 28.80 4.06 7.59
CA ASP A 267 30.11 3.58 7.14
C ASP A 267 30.35 3.83 5.64
N GLU A 268 31.50 3.40 5.12
CA GLU A 268 31.85 3.56 3.70
C GLU A 268 30.94 2.75 2.76
N ALA A 269 30.30 1.70 3.25
CA ALA A 269 29.33 0.89 2.51
C ALA A 269 27.90 1.45 2.59
N GLY A 270 27.68 2.52 3.36
CA GLY A 270 26.38 3.14 3.58
C GLY A 270 25.54 2.47 4.67
N ASN A 271 26.10 1.53 5.44
CA ASN A 271 25.41 0.94 6.58
C ASN A 271 25.33 1.97 7.71
N LYS A 272 24.12 2.16 8.24
CA LYS A 272 23.85 3.12 9.31
C LYS A 272 24.08 2.50 10.69
N ALA A 273 24.34 3.35 11.68
CA ALA A 273 24.53 2.90 13.06
C ALA A 273 23.27 2.26 13.66
N ASP A 274 23.47 1.15 14.37
CA ASP A 274 22.49 0.50 15.23
C ASP A 274 22.36 1.23 16.57
N LYS A 275 23.47 1.79 17.07
CA LYS A 275 23.52 2.49 18.36
C LYS A 275 24.25 3.81 18.26
N VAL A 276 23.79 4.79 19.03
CA VAL A 276 24.39 6.13 19.07
C VAL A 276 24.64 6.57 20.50
N ILE A 277 25.83 7.10 20.74
CA ILE A 277 26.29 7.54 22.06
C ILE A 277 26.75 8.98 21.99
N PHE A 278 26.11 9.84 22.77
CA PHE A 278 26.42 11.25 22.91
C PHE A 278 27.42 11.48 24.02
N LYS A 279 28.65 11.83 23.63
CA LYS A 279 29.77 12.02 24.54
C LYS A 279 29.96 13.45 25.07
N GLY A 280 28.95 14.32 24.95
CA GLY A 280 29.04 15.74 25.31
C GLY A 280 28.83 16.65 24.11
N ASN A 281 28.49 17.92 24.33
CA ASN A 281 28.85 19.00 23.40
C ASN A 281 29.30 20.24 24.19
N TYR A 282 30.41 20.80 23.74
CA TYR A 282 30.81 22.18 23.94
C TYR A 282 31.23 22.68 22.55
N LEU A 283 30.63 23.76 22.05
CA LEU A 283 31.02 24.26 20.73
C LEU A 283 32.38 24.95 20.88
N ALA A 284 33.42 24.37 20.30
CA ALA A 284 34.76 24.93 20.30
C ALA A 284 35.11 25.64 19.00
N ASN A 285 35.60 26.88 19.08
CA ASN A 285 36.14 27.62 17.95
C ASN A 285 37.68 27.59 17.92
N HIS A 286 38.25 27.98 16.79
CA HIS A 286 39.69 27.91 16.50
C HIS A 286 40.62 28.78 17.37
N SER A 287 40.15 29.51 18.40
CA SER A 287 40.89 30.65 18.97
C SER A 287 41.63 30.48 20.31
N GLY A 288 41.68 29.29 20.92
CA GLY A 288 42.27 29.14 22.26
C GLY A 288 41.32 29.63 23.37
N THR A 289 41.81 30.25 24.46
CA THR A 289 40.99 30.64 25.64
C THR A 289 39.61 31.22 25.26
N ASN A 290 38.53 30.65 25.83
CA ASN A 290 37.12 30.81 25.46
C ASN A 290 36.62 29.97 24.26
N ALA A 291 37.29 28.87 23.92
CA ALA A 291 36.87 27.87 22.92
C ALA A 291 35.72 26.95 23.39
N VAL A 292 34.77 27.44 24.19
CA VAL A 292 33.57 26.70 24.60
C VAL A 292 32.44 27.72 24.59
N LEU A 293 31.48 27.60 23.66
CA LEU A 293 30.26 28.39 23.73
C LEU A 293 29.48 27.95 24.97
N GLU A 294 29.28 28.88 25.88
CA GLU A 294 28.34 28.66 26.97
C GLU A 294 26.93 28.53 26.41
N LEU A 295 26.10 27.69 27.05
CA LEU A 295 24.67 27.53 26.73
C LEU A 295 23.84 28.80 27.00
N THR A 296 24.49 29.92 27.29
CA THR A 296 23.87 31.25 27.42
C THR A 296 24.17 32.14 26.20
N ASP A 297 25.04 31.69 25.30
CA ASP A 297 25.44 32.42 24.09
C ASP A 297 24.38 32.28 22.99
N VAL A 298 23.95 33.40 22.42
CA VAL A 298 23.00 33.47 21.30
C VAL A 298 23.39 32.55 20.14
N LYS A 299 24.69 32.31 19.91
CA LYS A 299 25.17 31.40 18.85
C LYS A 299 24.76 29.95 19.08
N ALA A 300 24.74 29.47 20.32
CA ALA A 300 24.26 28.12 20.59
C ALA A 300 22.76 27.97 20.23
N SER A 301 21.98 29.05 20.35
CA SER A 301 20.57 29.07 19.91
C SER A 301 20.43 29.06 18.40
N GLU A 302 21.24 29.86 17.70
CA GLU A 302 21.24 29.86 16.24
C GLU A 302 21.70 28.52 15.65
N ASN A 303 22.60 27.80 16.33
CA ASN A 303 23.01 26.47 15.94
C ASN A 303 21.92 25.43 16.21
N ALA A 304 21.27 25.48 17.38
CA ALA A 304 20.16 24.58 17.71
C ALA A 304 19.04 24.60 16.65
N LYS A 305 18.75 25.80 16.10
CA LYS A 305 17.75 26.04 15.04
C LYS A 305 18.12 25.50 13.65
N LYS A 306 19.32 24.95 13.47
CA LYS A 306 19.81 24.50 12.16
C LYS A 306 20.23 23.03 12.15
N VAL A 307 20.45 22.44 13.32
CA VAL A 307 21.06 21.10 13.45
C VAL A 307 20.00 20.05 13.75
N ILE A 308 19.98 19.01 12.93
CA ILE A 308 19.19 17.80 13.14
C ILE A 308 20.12 16.59 13.17
N TYR A 309 20.01 15.80 14.23
CA TYR A 309 20.60 14.47 14.33
C TYR A 309 19.61 13.44 13.78
N ASN A 310 19.85 12.96 12.56
CA ASN A 310 19.01 11.94 11.92
C ASN A 310 19.68 10.56 12.03
N PHE A 311 19.12 9.74 12.93
CA PHE A 311 19.58 8.37 13.18
C PHE A 311 18.47 7.36 12.87
N SER A 312 18.08 7.30 11.59
CA SER A 312 16.90 6.55 11.14
C SER A 312 16.93 5.02 11.35
N LYS A 313 18.11 4.45 11.63
CA LYS A 313 18.29 3.02 11.91
C LYS A 313 18.68 2.70 13.35
N ALA A 314 18.98 3.71 14.17
CA ALA A 314 19.42 3.46 15.52
C ALA A 314 18.27 2.88 16.36
N ASN A 315 18.52 1.75 17.01
CA ASN A 315 17.62 1.14 17.99
C ASN A 315 17.86 1.67 19.41
N GLN A 316 19.00 2.33 19.64
CA GLN A 316 19.35 2.92 20.92
C GLN A 316 20.12 4.23 20.73
N VAL A 317 19.72 5.25 21.50
CA VAL A 317 20.43 6.53 21.59
C VAL A 317 20.63 6.87 23.07
N SER A 318 21.84 7.25 23.48
CA SER A 318 22.16 7.44 24.90
C SER A 318 23.31 8.41 25.12
N ASN A 319 23.58 8.79 26.37
CA ASN A 319 24.64 9.76 26.72
C ASN A 319 25.63 9.28 27.82
N PHE A 320 25.59 7.99 28.14
CA PHE A 320 26.47 7.36 29.10
C PHE A 320 27.33 6.29 28.43
N PHE A 321 28.43 5.84 29.03
CA PHE A 321 29.29 4.80 28.45
C PHE A 321 29.89 3.93 29.56
N ASP A 322 30.36 2.74 29.20
CA ASP A 322 30.98 1.83 30.16
C ASP A 322 32.26 2.43 30.77
N ARG A 323 32.25 2.59 32.09
CA ARG A 323 33.39 3.14 32.85
C ARG A 323 34.63 2.26 32.77
N SER A 324 34.43 0.94 32.74
CA SER A 324 35.50 -0.02 32.91
C SER A 324 36.38 -0.09 31.68
N SER A 325 35.77 -0.02 30.49
CA SER A 325 36.45 -0.04 29.21
C SER A 325 36.78 1.35 28.67
N GLN A 326 36.10 2.41 29.14
CA GLN A 326 36.05 3.74 28.51
C GLN A 326 35.60 3.73 27.04
N ASN A 327 35.17 2.57 26.53
CA ASN A 327 34.62 2.40 25.21
C ASN A 327 33.16 2.86 25.22
N ALA A 328 32.65 3.18 24.04
CA ALA A 328 31.24 3.46 23.83
C ALA A 328 30.43 2.16 23.81
N GLU A 329 30.72 1.24 24.72
CA GLU A 329 29.97 0.02 24.87
C GLU A 329 28.82 0.32 25.84
N ILE A 330 27.60 0.31 25.31
CA ILE A 330 26.40 0.30 26.12
C ILE A 330 25.66 -0.96 25.77
N LYS A 331 25.69 -1.89 26.71
CA LYS A 331 24.79 -3.02 26.69
C LYS A 331 23.54 -2.54 27.40
N PRO A 332 22.36 -2.42 26.75
CA PRO A 332 21.12 -2.29 27.51
C PRO A 332 21.10 -3.35 28.63
N PRO A 333 20.44 -3.11 29.77
CA PRO A 333 20.21 -4.17 30.74
C PRO A 333 19.68 -5.39 29.96
N LYS A 334 20.14 -6.61 30.30
CA LYS A 334 19.92 -7.84 29.50
C LYS A 334 18.48 -8.12 29.04
N ASP A 335 17.51 -7.39 29.59
CA ASP A 335 16.07 -7.57 29.39
C ASP A 335 15.36 -6.29 28.90
N ILE A 336 16.07 -5.24 28.46
CA ILE A 336 15.46 -4.05 27.84
C ILE A 336 15.60 -4.10 26.33
N ILE A 337 14.46 -4.02 25.68
CA ILE A 337 14.28 -3.94 24.24
C ILE A 337 13.51 -2.66 23.90
N GLN A 338 13.52 -2.29 22.62
CA GLN A 338 12.60 -1.28 22.07
C GLN A 338 11.16 -1.56 22.53
N MET A 339 10.40 -0.51 22.82
CA MET A 339 9.04 -0.59 23.37
C MET A 339 8.98 -1.20 24.78
N ASP A 340 9.95 -0.90 25.65
CA ASP A 340 9.89 -1.23 27.07
C ASP A 340 9.43 -0.01 27.90
N LYS A 341 8.67 -0.24 28.97
CA LYS A 341 8.15 0.82 29.86
C LYS A 341 9.24 1.56 30.63
N GLY A 342 10.46 1.01 30.73
CA GLY A 342 11.57 1.56 31.52
C GLY A 342 11.38 1.47 33.04
N VAL A 343 10.15 1.21 33.50
CA VAL A 343 9.72 0.96 34.88
C VAL A 343 8.90 -0.33 34.89
N LEU A 344 9.23 -1.25 35.79
CA LEU A 344 8.50 -2.50 35.98
C LEU A 344 7.14 -2.27 36.63
N ASP A 345 6.21 -3.23 36.50
CA ASP A 345 4.92 -3.17 37.21
C ASP A 345 5.08 -3.16 38.75
N SER A 346 6.25 -3.58 39.25
CA SER A 346 6.62 -3.45 40.66
C SER A 346 6.90 -2.00 41.07
N GLY A 347 7.10 -1.08 40.12
CA GLY A 347 7.55 0.30 40.32
C GLY A 347 9.08 0.46 40.35
N ASP A 348 9.83 -0.62 40.12
CA ASP A 348 11.29 -0.59 40.12
C ASP A 348 11.81 -0.18 38.73
N GLU A 349 12.81 0.69 38.70
CA GLU A 349 13.37 1.24 37.47
C GLU A 349 14.39 0.30 36.84
N ARG A 350 14.25 0.05 35.54
CA ARG A 350 15.20 -0.82 34.83
C ARG A 350 16.53 -0.12 34.52
N TYR A 351 16.48 1.19 34.26
CA TYR A 351 17.65 2.09 34.17
C TYR A 351 17.90 2.84 35.48
N GLY A 352 17.65 2.21 36.63
CA GLY A 352 17.78 2.87 37.94
C GLY A 352 19.24 3.10 38.37
N LYS A 353 19.41 3.78 39.51
CA LYS A 353 20.73 4.17 40.08
C LYS A 353 21.72 3.00 40.16
N SER A 354 21.27 1.80 40.55
CA SER A 354 22.13 0.61 40.65
C SER A 354 22.74 0.20 39.30
N TYR A 355 21.95 0.25 38.22
CA TYR A 355 22.41 -0.04 36.88
C TYR A 355 23.38 1.05 36.39
N LEU A 356 22.98 2.31 36.54
CA LEU A 356 23.76 3.46 36.05
C LEU A 356 25.09 3.68 36.80
N LYS A 357 25.29 3.10 37.99
CA LYS A 357 26.60 3.11 38.68
C LYS A 357 27.74 2.53 37.85
N GLN A 358 27.44 1.61 36.93
CA GLN A 358 28.45 0.98 36.05
C GLN A 358 28.85 1.89 34.88
N TYR A 359 28.10 2.97 34.64
CA TYR A 359 28.25 3.85 33.49
C TYR A 359 28.64 5.27 33.92
N ALA A 360 29.53 5.91 33.18
CA ALA A 360 29.85 7.33 33.34
C ALA A 360 28.99 8.12 32.36
N THR A 361 28.60 9.33 32.75
CA THR A 361 28.11 10.31 31.77
C THR A 361 29.29 10.96 31.10
N ALA A 362 29.10 11.37 29.86
CA ALA A 362 30.18 11.88 29.05
C ALA A 362 30.43 13.38 29.22
N SER A 363 30.52 13.84 30.46
CA SER A 363 31.08 15.17 30.72
C SER A 363 32.59 15.09 30.88
N GLY A 364 33.30 16.10 30.36
CA GLY A 364 34.77 16.21 30.39
C GLY A 364 35.40 16.36 31.78
N THR A 365 34.61 16.30 32.85
CA THR A 365 35.07 16.26 34.23
C THR A 365 34.52 14.99 34.86
N ASN A 366 35.37 14.00 35.19
CA ASN A 366 35.04 12.71 35.85
C ASN A 366 33.75 12.70 36.70
N GLY A 367 32.60 12.64 36.03
CA GLY A 367 31.28 12.76 36.61
C GLY A 367 30.65 11.39 36.60
N SER A 368 30.12 10.96 37.74
CA SER A 368 29.21 9.82 37.74
C SER A 368 27.87 10.22 37.13
N ALA A 369 27.18 9.28 36.45
CA ALA A 369 25.75 9.41 36.18
C ALA A 369 24.94 9.83 37.42
N GLU A 370 25.46 9.48 38.61
CA GLU A 370 24.88 9.80 39.92
C GLU A 370 25.20 11.22 40.47
N TYR A 371 26.27 11.92 40.04
CA TYR A 371 26.73 13.15 40.74
C TYR A 371 27.44 14.23 39.90
N GLY A 372 27.12 14.34 38.61
CA GLY A 372 27.34 15.61 37.91
C GLY A 372 28.30 15.54 36.75
N GLY A 373 27.67 15.41 35.59
CA GLY A 373 27.99 16.19 34.42
C GLY A 373 27.23 15.59 33.26
N GLY A 374 26.12 16.23 32.92
CA GLY A 374 25.25 15.84 31.81
C GLY A 374 25.78 16.33 30.48
N THR A 375 25.38 15.65 29.40
CA THR A 375 25.65 16.08 28.03
C THR A 375 24.58 17.06 27.58
N ALA A 376 24.96 18.24 27.10
CA ALA A 376 24.07 19.09 26.32
C ALA A 376 24.09 18.66 24.85
N VAL A 377 22.93 18.47 24.24
CA VAL A 377 22.78 18.25 22.80
C VAL A 377 22.20 19.53 22.21
N ILE A 378 22.92 20.17 21.29
CA ILE A 378 22.46 21.37 20.58
C ILE A 378 21.89 20.92 19.23
N GLY A 379 20.57 21.06 19.07
CA GLY A 379 19.83 20.59 17.90
C GLY A 379 18.80 19.51 18.21
N SER A 380 17.99 19.21 17.21
CA SER A 380 16.88 18.25 17.31
C SER A 380 17.34 16.83 17.03
N ILE A 381 16.82 15.84 17.75
CA ILE A 381 17.08 14.41 17.52
C ILE A 381 15.86 13.76 16.85
N VAL A 382 16.08 13.12 15.70
CA VAL A 382 15.10 12.28 15.00
C VAL A 382 15.65 10.86 14.92
N ALA A 383 15.09 9.98 15.74
CA ALA A 383 15.53 8.59 15.89
C ALA A 383 14.29 7.68 16.07
N PRO A 384 13.48 7.49 15.01
CA PRO A 384 12.12 6.94 15.11
C PRO A 384 12.06 5.49 15.60
N LEU A 385 13.19 4.77 15.56
CA LEU A 385 13.32 3.39 16.01
C LEU A 385 14.05 3.27 17.37
N ALA A 386 14.50 4.38 17.94
CA ALA A 386 15.37 4.33 19.10
C ALA A 386 14.58 4.33 20.41
N THR A 387 15.04 3.50 21.34
CA THR A 387 14.90 3.77 22.77
C THR A 387 15.98 4.78 23.17
N VAL A 388 15.55 5.98 23.54
CA VAL A 388 16.44 7.06 23.98
C VAL A 388 16.58 7.01 25.50
N VAL A 389 17.80 6.85 25.99
CA VAL A 389 18.08 6.78 27.42
C VAL A 389 19.20 7.74 27.76
N PHE A 390 18.83 8.87 28.34
CA PHE A 390 19.81 9.86 28.78
C PHE A 390 19.79 9.93 30.31
N SER A 391 20.98 9.95 30.89
CA SER A 391 21.20 10.19 32.30
C SER A 391 21.87 11.54 32.49
N SER A 392 21.19 12.49 33.14
CA SER A 392 21.59 13.90 33.23
C SER A 392 21.72 14.59 31.86
N GLY A 393 21.88 15.92 31.84
CA GLY A 393 22.09 16.71 30.62
C GLY A 393 20.79 17.15 29.97
N ASN A 394 20.88 17.70 28.76
CA ASN A 394 19.72 18.25 28.07
C ASN A 394 19.74 18.06 26.56
N ILE A 395 18.56 18.00 25.95
CA ILE A 395 18.36 18.14 24.51
C ILE A 395 17.78 19.52 24.24
N ASN A 396 18.47 20.31 23.42
CA ASN A 396 18.16 21.70 23.10
C ASN A 396 17.52 21.76 21.70
N GLY A 397 16.32 21.20 21.58
CA GLY A 397 15.58 21.04 20.32
C GLY A 397 14.53 19.94 20.41
N TYR A 398 13.92 19.59 19.29
CA TYR A 398 12.92 18.50 19.23
C TYR A 398 13.53 17.14 19.58
N LEU A 399 12.72 16.27 20.15
CA LEU A 399 13.01 14.84 20.24
C LEU A 399 11.86 14.01 19.67
N PHE A 400 12.13 13.34 18.55
CA PHE A 400 11.19 12.39 17.93
C PHE A 400 11.80 10.98 17.94
N ALA A 401 11.21 10.08 18.72
CA ALA A 401 11.77 8.75 18.95
C ALA A 401 10.71 7.67 19.22
N THR A 402 11.15 6.41 19.41
CA THR A 402 10.25 5.37 19.92
C THR A 402 10.00 5.57 21.40
N ASP A 403 11.03 5.40 22.24
CA ASP A 403 10.91 5.51 23.69
C ASP A 403 11.81 6.62 24.21
N LEU A 404 11.43 7.21 25.34
CA LEU A 404 12.30 8.11 26.12
C LEU A 404 12.33 7.68 27.57
N HIS A 405 13.54 7.50 28.09
CA HIS A 405 13.81 7.16 29.48
C HIS A 405 14.78 8.18 30.07
N GLN A 406 14.21 9.19 30.75
CA GLN A 406 14.97 10.27 31.38
C GLN A 406 15.46 9.81 32.74
N ARG A 407 16.77 9.91 33.00
CA ARG A 407 17.36 9.53 34.28
C ARG A 407 18.17 10.68 34.88
N ASN A 408 18.25 10.78 36.20
CA ASN A 408 19.12 11.70 36.94
C ASN A 408 19.10 13.16 36.43
N HIS A 409 17.93 13.80 36.40
CA HIS A 409 17.71 15.20 35.98
C HIS A 409 18.01 15.46 34.51
N MET A 410 17.66 14.54 33.61
CA MET A 410 17.76 14.81 32.18
C MET A 410 16.59 15.70 31.72
N GLU A 411 16.90 16.72 30.93
CA GLU A 411 15.94 17.72 30.47
C GLU A 411 15.76 17.70 28.95
N VAL A 412 14.58 18.07 28.46
CA VAL A 412 14.38 18.43 27.04
C VAL A 412 13.87 19.86 26.99
N HIS A 413 14.62 20.75 26.36
CA HIS A 413 14.29 22.17 26.24
C HIS A 413 13.47 22.46 24.98
N ASN A 414 12.58 23.46 25.07
CA ASN A 414 11.57 23.77 24.05
C ASN A 414 12.08 24.63 22.89
N PHE A 415 13.25 24.32 22.34
CA PHE A 415 13.83 25.17 21.30
C PHE A 415 13.22 24.90 19.93
N TRP A 416 12.55 25.92 19.42
CA TRP A 416 11.97 25.89 18.09
C TRP A 416 13.06 25.72 17.05
N ASN A 417 12.95 24.65 16.27
CA ASN A 417 13.74 24.48 15.06
C ASN A 417 12.87 24.85 13.84
N GLN A 418 13.31 25.83 13.05
CA GLN A 418 12.57 26.33 11.87
C GLN A 418 12.58 25.35 10.69
N TRP A 419 13.40 24.31 10.79
CA TRP A 419 13.54 23.26 9.80
C TRP A 419 13.78 21.92 10.53
N PRO A 420 13.14 20.82 10.15
CA PRO A 420 12.38 20.59 8.93
C PRO A 420 11.07 21.36 8.97
N LYS A 421 10.64 21.85 7.81
CA LYS A 421 9.25 22.27 7.67
C LYS A 421 8.38 21.03 7.85
N GLU A 422 7.12 21.21 8.22
CA GLU A 422 6.11 20.14 8.15
C GLU A 422 6.37 19.31 6.90
N PRO A 423 6.66 17.99 7.03
CA PRO A 423 6.76 17.15 5.87
C PRO A 423 5.45 17.37 5.15
N THR A 424 5.53 17.84 3.90
CA THR A 424 4.37 17.81 3.02
C THR A 424 3.87 16.39 3.13
N GLU A 425 2.70 16.18 3.74
CA GLU A 425 2.26 14.84 4.10
C GLU A 425 2.52 13.94 2.90
N PRO A 426 3.16 12.77 3.08
CA PRO A 426 3.25 11.82 1.99
C PRO A 426 1.82 11.31 1.88
N LYS A 427 1.07 12.01 1.05
CA LYS A 427 -0.34 11.79 0.95
C LYS A 427 -0.47 10.54 0.12
N PHE A 428 -0.79 9.42 0.76
CA PHE A 428 -0.92 8.15 0.08
C PHE A 428 -2.39 7.77 -0.07
N GLY A 429 -2.72 7.13 -1.19
CA GLY A 429 -4.04 6.58 -1.46
C GLY A 429 -3.95 5.24 -2.16
N THR A 430 -5.10 4.63 -2.36
CA THR A 430 -5.24 3.37 -3.11
C THR A 430 -6.25 3.54 -4.23
N ILE A 431 -6.06 2.79 -5.31
CA ILE A 431 -7.00 2.75 -6.43
C ILE A 431 -7.78 1.46 -6.31
N GLU A 432 -9.11 1.55 -6.35
CA GLU A 432 -10.01 0.41 -6.48
C GLU A 432 -10.65 0.44 -7.87
N VAL A 433 -10.53 -0.66 -8.61
CA VAL A 433 -11.20 -0.85 -9.91
C VAL A 433 -12.39 -1.77 -9.71
N ILE A 434 -13.56 -1.31 -10.19
CA ILE A 434 -14.77 -2.10 -10.32
C ILE A 434 -14.95 -2.44 -11.79
N LYS A 435 -14.83 -3.72 -12.13
CA LYS A 435 -14.92 -4.20 -13.51
C LYS A 435 -16.32 -4.73 -13.79
N HIS A 436 -16.94 -4.26 -14.86
CA HIS A 436 -18.29 -4.68 -15.27
C HIS A 436 -18.41 -4.89 -16.78
N ASP A 437 -19.54 -5.45 -17.21
CA ASP A 437 -19.95 -5.54 -18.61
C ASP A 437 -20.39 -4.15 -19.11
N SER A 438 -19.92 -3.71 -20.28
CA SER A 438 -20.29 -2.40 -20.84
C SER A 438 -21.78 -2.28 -21.19
N GLY A 439 -22.46 -3.41 -21.44
CA GLY A 439 -23.91 -3.48 -21.68
C GLY A 439 -24.75 -3.66 -20.42
N ASP A 440 -24.16 -4.10 -19.32
CA ASP A 440 -24.84 -4.35 -18.03
C ASP A 440 -23.89 -4.09 -16.83
N LYS A 441 -24.03 -2.92 -16.20
CA LYS A 441 -23.18 -2.50 -15.08
C LYS A 441 -23.30 -3.38 -13.83
N GLU A 442 -24.40 -4.11 -13.66
CA GLU A 442 -24.60 -5.01 -12.52
C GLU A 442 -23.88 -6.36 -12.73
N LYS A 443 -23.49 -6.66 -13.96
CA LYS A 443 -22.72 -7.86 -14.31
C LYS A 443 -21.24 -7.58 -14.13
N LEU A 444 -20.77 -7.86 -12.93
CA LEU A 444 -19.37 -7.74 -12.54
C LEU A 444 -18.50 -8.82 -13.20
N LEU A 445 -17.29 -8.44 -13.62
CA LEU A 445 -16.36 -9.29 -14.38
C LEU A 445 -15.09 -9.59 -13.58
N SER A 446 -14.55 -10.80 -13.71
CA SER A 446 -13.35 -11.23 -13.00
C SER A 446 -12.21 -11.59 -13.94
N GLY A 447 -10.97 -11.50 -13.46
CA GLY A 447 -9.78 -11.97 -14.19
C GLY A 447 -9.15 -10.96 -15.14
N ALA A 448 -9.65 -9.72 -15.18
CA ALA A 448 -8.95 -8.61 -15.83
C ALA A 448 -7.69 -8.22 -15.03
N GLU A 449 -6.68 -7.71 -15.73
CA GLU A 449 -5.43 -7.23 -15.14
C GLU A 449 -5.12 -5.82 -15.68
N PHE A 450 -4.65 -4.93 -14.82
CA PHE A 450 -4.29 -3.55 -15.15
C PHE A 450 -2.89 -3.21 -14.67
N ASP A 451 -2.14 -2.48 -15.50
CA ASP A 451 -0.94 -1.78 -15.09
C ASP A 451 -1.30 -0.40 -14.54
N VAL A 452 -0.66 -0.01 -13.43
CA VAL A 452 -0.76 1.32 -12.84
C VAL A 452 0.50 2.09 -13.16
N ILE A 453 0.38 3.13 -13.98
CA ILE A 453 1.50 3.90 -14.52
C ILE A 453 1.51 5.30 -13.90
N ASN A 454 2.65 5.76 -13.39
CA ASN A 454 2.81 7.11 -12.81
C ASN A 454 2.99 8.19 -13.91
N GLU A 455 2.99 9.47 -13.55
CA GLU A 455 3.18 10.59 -14.49
C GLU A 455 4.56 10.57 -15.19
N ALA A 456 5.56 9.89 -14.62
CA ALA A 456 6.87 9.68 -15.24
C ALA A 456 6.87 8.57 -16.31
N GLY A 457 5.77 7.83 -16.47
CA GLY A 457 5.62 6.73 -17.41
C GLY A 457 6.12 5.38 -16.91
N GLU A 458 6.35 5.24 -15.60
CA GLU A 458 6.82 3.99 -14.98
C GLU A 458 5.63 3.18 -14.45
N THR A 459 5.60 1.88 -14.74
CA THR A 459 4.65 0.95 -14.11
C THR A 459 5.03 0.76 -12.65
N VAL A 460 4.18 1.25 -11.75
CA VAL A 460 4.42 1.21 -10.32
C VAL A 460 3.71 0.04 -9.64
N ASP A 461 2.55 -0.41 -10.12
CA ASP A 461 1.79 -1.51 -9.51
C ASP A 461 0.94 -2.26 -10.55
N HIS A 462 0.36 -3.39 -10.16
CA HIS A 462 -0.57 -4.18 -10.97
C HIS A 462 -1.84 -4.51 -10.19
N ILE A 463 -3.00 -4.31 -10.80
CA ILE A 463 -4.31 -4.64 -10.22
C ILE A 463 -4.85 -5.89 -10.91
N VAL A 464 -5.28 -6.88 -10.11
CA VAL A 464 -5.97 -8.07 -10.59
C VAL A 464 -7.41 -8.05 -10.09
N ILE A 465 -8.38 -8.18 -11.00
CA ILE A 465 -9.79 -8.16 -10.65
C ILE A 465 -10.23 -9.53 -10.11
N GLY A 466 -10.71 -9.52 -8.87
CA GLY A 466 -11.22 -10.68 -8.15
C GLY A 466 -12.56 -11.21 -8.67
N LYS A 467 -13.03 -12.31 -8.08
CA LYS A 467 -14.30 -12.96 -8.44
C LYS A 467 -15.53 -12.13 -8.13
N ASP A 468 -15.40 -11.16 -7.24
CA ASP A 468 -16.42 -10.19 -6.88
C ASP A 468 -16.50 -9.01 -7.85
N GLY A 469 -15.57 -8.89 -8.81
CA GLY A 469 -15.50 -7.76 -9.73
C GLY A 469 -14.67 -6.58 -9.25
N HIS A 470 -14.02 -6.71 -8.09
CA HIS A 470 -13.21 -5.66 -7.49
C HIS A 470 -11.73 -6.02 -7.55
N GLY A 471 -10.87 -5.02 -7.75
CA GLY A 471 -9.44 -5.14 -7.57
C GLY A 471 -8.87 -3.86 -6.97
N LYS A 472 -7.79 -3.98 -6.19
CA LYS A 472 -7.11 -2.84 -5.57
C LYS A 472 -5.62 -2.87 -5.85
N THR A 473 -4.97 -1.72 -5.77
CA THR A 473 -3.51 -1.63 -5.71
C THR A 473 -2.99 -2.49 -4.55
N THR A 474 -1.87 -3.18 -4.78
CA THR A 474 -1.22 -4.04 -3.78
C THR A 474 -0.36 -3.26 -2.80
N LYS A 475 -0.05 -2.01 -3.13
CA LYS A 475 0.63 -1.03 -2.29
C LYS A 475 -0.09 0.30 -2.27
N ASP A 476 0.27 1.11 -1.27
CA ASP A 476 -0.10 2.52 -1.21
C ASP A 476 0.62 3.30 -2.31
N LEU A 477 -0.09 4.23 -2.94
CA LEU A 477 0.42 5.11 -3.99
C LEU A 477 0.53 6.53 -3.47
N ASP A 478 1.57 7.25 -3.87
CA ASP A 478 1.65 8.70 -3.65
C ASP A 478 0.44 9.40 -4.28
N PHE A 479 0.08 10.58 -3.78
CA PHE A 479 -0.93 11.41 -4.43
C PHE A 479 -0.38 11.96 -5.73
N GLY A 480 -1.25 12.00 -6.73
CA GLY A 480 -0.89 12.45 -8.05
C GLY A 480 -1.67 11.71 -9.12
N LYS A 481 -1.27 11.98 -10.35
CA LYS A 481 -1.92 11.43 -11.54
C LYS A 481 -1.33 10.10 -11.92
N TYR A 482 -2.22 9.15 -12.14
CA TYR A 482 -1.91 7.82 -12.63
C TYR A 482 -2.72 7.51 -13.87
N THR A 483 -2.23 6.53 -14.63
CA THR A 483 -2.93 5.97 -15.77
C THR A 483 -3.08 4.48 -15.56
N LEU A 484 -4.31 3.98 -15.63
CA LEU A 484 -4.62 2.56 -15.65
C LEU A 484 -4.70 2.09 -17.11
N VAL A 485 -3.99 1.02 -17.44
CA VAL A 485 -4.04 0.38 -18.76
C VAL A 485 -4.40 -1.08 -18.58
N GLU A 486 -5.49 -1.55 -19.19
CA GLU A 486 -5.86 -2.96 -19.16
C GLU A 486 -4.82 -3.76 -19.97
N THR A 487 -4.13 -4.69 -19.32
CA THR A 487 -3.14 -5.57 -19.95
C THR A 487 -3.73 -6.94 -20.27
N LYS A 488 -4.87 -7.29 -19.66
CA LYS A 488 -5.59 -8.53 -19.92
C LYS A 488 -7.09 -8.35 -19.69
N ALA A 489 -7.88 -8.70 -20.69
CA ALA A 489 -9.35 -8.68 -20.63
C ALA A 489 -9.89 -9.87 -19.81
N PRO A 490 -11.11 -9.76 -19.23
CA PRO A 490 -11.87 -10.91 -18.77
C PRO A 490 -12.11 -11.93 -19.89
N GLU A 491 -12.26 -13.21 -19.54
CA GLU A 491 -12.56 -14.26 -20.52
C GLU A 491 -13.90 -13.99 -21.24
N GLY A 492 -13.90 -14.02 -22.58
CA GLY A 492 -15.07 -13.74 -23.40
C GLY A 492 -15.33 -12.25 -23.67
N TYR A 493 -14.41 -11.36 -23.28
CA TYR A 493 -14.50 -9.91 -23.48
C TYR A 493 -13.35 -9.38 -24.33
N GLU A 494 -13.61 -8.27 -25.02
CA GLU A 494 -12.58 -7.54 -25.77
C GLU A 494 -11.63 -6.83 -24.80
N LEU A 495 -10.34 -6.78 -25.12
CA LEU A 495 -9.34 -6.00 -24.38
C LEU A 495 -9.52 -4.51 -24.66
N ASP A 496 -9.76 -3.71 -23.62
CA ASP A 496 -9.83 -2.27 -23.74
C ASP A 496 -8.46 -1.63 -23.46
N GLY A 497 -7.71 -1.37 -24.53
CA GLY A 497 -6.42 -0.68 -24.44
C GLY A 497 -6.52 0.83 -24.16
N THR A 498 -7.72 1.36 -23.91
CA THR A 498 -7.92 2.79 -23.62
C THR A 498 -7.28 3.14 -22.26
N PRO A 499 -6.34 4.10 -22.20
CA PRO A 499 -5.78 4.54 -20.93
C PRO A 499 -6.82 5.30 -20.10
N HIS A 500 -6.96 4.96 -18.82
CA HIS A 500 -7.85 5.63 -17.88
C HIS A 500 -7.05 6.48 -16.89
N GLU A 501 -7.21 7.80 -16.95
CA GLU A 501 -6.56 8.73 -16.01
C GLU A 501 -7.27 8.72 -14.64
N VAL A 502 -6.48 8.65 -13.58
CA VAL A 502 -6.91 8.75 -12.19
C VAL A 502 -6.10 9.80 -11.46
N ASP A 503 -6.75 10.55 -10.58
CA ASP A 503 -6.08 11.50 -9.67
C ASP A 503 -6.24 11.00 -8.22
N VAL A 504 -5.16 10.47 -7.65
CA VAL A 504 -5.13 10.00 -6.26
C VAL A 504 -4.95 11.23 -5.38
N THR A 505 -6.00 11.57 -4.62
CA THR A 505 -6.09 12.80 -3.81
C THR A 505 -6.73 12.54 -2.44
N GLU A 506 -6.82 13.58 -1.61
CA GLU A 506 -7.24 13.48 -0.20
C GLU A 506 -8.72 13.14 -0.07
N GLY A 507 -9.02 12.05 0.63
CA GLY A 507 -10.38 11.59 0.91
C GLY A 507 -10.77 11.82 2.38
N LYS A 508 -12.08 11.84 2.68
CA LYS A 508 -12.58 12.13 4.04
C LYS A 508 -12.50 10.95 5.03
N GLU A 509 -12.26 9.72 4.58
CA GLU A 509 -12.29 8.53 5.45
C GLU A 509 -11.18 7.49 5.18
N THR A 510 -10.82 7.18 3.92
CA THR A 510 -9.87 6.07 3.63
C THR A 510 -8.88 6.30 2.47
N ASN A 511 -8.81 7.49 1.86
CA ASN A 511 -7.98 7.80 0.67
C ASN A 511 -8.08 6.75 -0.46
N VAL A 512 -9.23 6.10 -0.62
CA VAL A 512 -9.52 5.17 -1.72
C VAL A 512 -10.18 5.93 -2.86
N VAL A 513 -9.64 5.82 -4.06
CA VAL A 513 -10.26 6.32 -5.30
C VAL A 513 -10.83 5.13 -6.06
N THR A 514 -12.14 5.14 -6.31
CA THR A 514 -12.83 4.06 -7.04
C THR A 514 -13.04 4.45 -8.50
N VAL A 515 -12.73 3.53 -9.42
CA VAL A 515 -12.90 3.66 -10.87
C VAL A 515 -13.73 2.50 -11.39
N GLU A 516 -14.80 2.80 -12.13
CA GLU A 516 -15.58 1.80 -12.86
C GLU A 516 -15.08 1.67 -14.31
N ILE A 517 -14.76 0.46 -14.74
CA ILE A 517 -14.27 0.18 -16.11
C ILE A 517 -15.08 -0.96 -16.74
N GLY A 518 -15.71 -0.69 -17.88
CA GLY A 518 -16.54 -1.64 -18.63
C GLY A 518 -15.78 -2.32 -19.77
N ASN A 519 -15.98 -3.63 -20.01
CA ASN A 519 -15.55 -4.26 -21.27
C ASN A 519 -16.76 -4.67 -22.11
N SER A 520 -16.61 -4.52 -23.43
CA SER A 520 -17.55 -5.08 -24.39
C SER A 520 -17.35 -6.58 -24.48
N GLN A 521 -18.45 -7.33 -24.41
CA GLN A 521 -18.41 -8.76 -24.67
C GLN A 521 -17.94 -8.97 -26.10
N LEU A 522 -17.04 -9.94 -26.32
CA LEU A 522 -16.70 -10.34 -27.68
C LEU A 522 -17.99 -10.66 -28.44
N PRO A 523 -18.15 -10.23 -29.70
CA PRO A 523 -19.25 -10.68 -30.52
C PRO A 523 -19.19 -12.21 -30.51
N GLY A 524 -20.18 -12.83 -29.87
CA GLY A 524 -20.24 -14.27 -29.84
C GLY A 524 -20.23 -14.75 -31.28
N GLU A 525 -19.30 -15.64 -31.62
CA GLU A 525 -19.54 -16.49 -32.78
C GLU A 525 -20.93 -17.12 -32.56
N PRO A 526 -21.80 -17.16 -33.57
CA PRO A 526 -23.05 -17.88 -33.43
C PRO A 526 -22.68 -19.31 -33.01
N ILE A 527 -22.99 -19.65 -31.76
CA ILE A 527 -23.05 -21.04 -31.33
C ILE A 527 -24.21 -21.61 -32.12
N ILE A 528 -23.94 -22.14 -33.31
CA ILE A 528 -24.86 -23.03 -33.99
C ILE A 528 -24.91 -24.24 -33.06
N PRO A 529 -26.05 -24.54 -32.40
CA PRO A 529 -26.13 -25.70 -31.55
C PRO A 529 -25.86 -26.93 -32.44
N SER A 530 -24.68 -27.55 -32.28
CA SER A 530 -24.46 -28.88 -32.84
C SER A 530 -25.51 -29.77 -32.19
N LEU A 531 -26.54 -30.13 -32.94
CA LEU A 531 -27.48 -31.15 -32.51
C LEU A 531 -26.66 -32.43 -32.30
N PRO A 532 -26.57 -33.00 -31.10
CA PRO A 532 -25.79 -34.21 -30.89
C PRO A 532 -26.47 -35.36 -31.63
N GLY A 533 -25.83 -35.84 -32.69
CA GLY A 533 -26.32 -36.97 -33.48
C GLY A 533 -25.60 -37.09 -34.82
N LYS A 534 -25.71 -38.26 -35.45
CA LYS A 534 -25.07 -38.58 -36.73
C LYS A 534 -26.07 -39.16 -37.72
N GLY A 535 -25.89 -38.80 -38.99
CA GLY A 535 -26.70 -39.28 -40.10
C GLY A 535 -25.91 -39.39 -41.41
N THR A 536 -26.58 -39.81 -42.48
CA THR A 536 -25.98 -39.92 -43.83
C THR A 536 -26.89 -39.27 -44.86
N ILE A 537 -26.30 -38.82 -45.97
CA ILE A 537 -27.04 -38.27 -47.11
C ILE A 537 -27.04 -39.32 -48.22
N GLU A 538 -28.21 -39.57 -48.81
CA GLU A 538 -28.38 -40.38 -50.02
C GLU A 538 -28.85 -39.49 -51.17
N VAL A 539 -28.14 -39.51 -52.29
CA VAL A 539 -28.51 -38.81 -53.53
C VAL A 539 -29.06 -39.81 -54.53
N ILE A 540 -30.24 -39.50 -55.07
CA ILE A 540 -30.84 -40.21 -56.20
C ILE A 540 -30.72 -39.31 -57.43
N LYS A 541 -29.95 -39.76 -58.42
CA LYS A 541 -29.71 -39.01 -59.64
C LYS A 541 -30.61 -39.50 -60.76
N HIS A 542 -31.34 -38.58 -61.38
CA HIS A 542 -32.24 -38.91 -62.50
C HIS A 542 -32.14 -37.89 -63.65
N ASP A 543 -32.79 -38.21 -64.77
CA ASP A 543 -32.98 -37.30 -65.90
C ASP A 543 -34.03 -36.23 -65.54
N SER A 544 -33.76 -34.95 -65.81
CA SER A 544 -34.71 -33.86 -65.49
C SER A 544 -36.00 -33.95 -66.29
N GLY A 545 -36.00 -34.61 -67.46
CA GLY A 545 -37.17 -34.86 -68.29
C GLY A 545 -37.92 -36.15 -67.96
N ASP A 546 -37.28 -37.09 -67.26
CA ASP A 546 -37.85 -38.38 -66.86
C ASP A 546 -37.27 -38.88 -65.53
N LYS A 547 -38.01 -38.69 -64.43
CA LYS A 547 -37.58 -39.09 -63.08
C LYS A 547 -37.34 -40.59 -62.90
N GLU A 548 -37.94 -41.44 -63.72
CA GLU A 548 -37.75 -42.90 -63.65
C GLU A 548 -36.43 -43.33 -64.31
N LYS A 549 -35.83 -42.45 -65.12
CA LYS A 549 -34.54 -42.68 -65.78
C LYS A 549 -33.41 -42.26 -64.86
N LEU A 550 -32.92 -43.21 -64.08
CA LEU A 550 -31.80 -43.04 -63.16
C LEU A 550 -30.46 -42.93 -63.89
N LEU A 551 -29.56 -42.08 -63.38
CA LEU A 551 -28.28 -41.74 -64.00
C LEU A 551 -27.11 -42.17 -63.13
N SER A 552 -26.05 -42.72 -63.75
CA SER A 552 -24.84 -43.17 -63.05
C SER A 552 -23.63 -42.29 -63.38
N GLY A 553 -22.67 -42.21 -62.46
CA GLY A 553 -21.37 -41.58 -62.70
C GLY A 553 -21.28 -40.08 -62.40
N ALA A 554 -22.36 -39.47 -61.87
CA ALA A 554 -22.26 -38.15 -61.25
C ALA A 554 -21.43 -38.19 -59.96
N GLU A 555 -20.77 -37.08 -59.64
CA GLU A 555 -19.98 -36.91 -58.42
C GLU A 555 -20.37 -35.59 -57.73
N PHE A 556 -20.49 -35.61 -56.40
CA PHE A 556 -20.87 -34.45 -55.58
C PHE A 556 -19.88 -34.23 -54.44
N ASP A 557 -19.52 -32.97 -54.21
CA ASP A 557 -18.89 -32.56 -52.95
C ASP A 557 -19.96 -32.23 -51.90
N VAL A 558 -19.73 -32.68 -50.67
CA VAL A 558 -20.57 -32.36 -49.50
C VAL A 558 -19.84 -31.32 -48.66
N ILE A 559 -20.42 -30.12 -48.55
CA ILE A 559 -19.80 -28.96 -47.90
C ILE A 559 -20.57 -28.65 -46.61
N ASN A 560 -19.86 -28.47 -45.49
CA ASN A 560 -20.48 -28.10 -44.21
C ASN A 560 -20.79 -26.59 -44.15
N GLU A 561 -21.51 -26.14 -43.11
CA GLU A 561 -21.86 -24.72 -42.90
C GLU A 561 -20.63 -23.80 -42.71
N ALA A 562 -19.45 -24.36 -42.39
CA ALA A 562 -18.17 -23.64 -42.34
C ALA A 562 -17.49 -23.49 -43.71
N GLY A 563 -18.07 -24.05 -44.79
CA GLY A 563 -17.53 -23.99 -46.15
C GLY A 563 -16.45 -25.02 -46.46
N GLU A 564 -16.26 -26.03 -45.61
CA GLU A 564 -15.28 -27.11 -45.81
C GLU A 564 -15.92 -28.30 -46.53
N THR A 565 -15.26 -28.84 -47.56
CA THR A 565 -15.65 -30.12 -48.17
C THR A 565 -15.38 -31.25 -47.18
N VAL A 566 -16.45 -31.82 -46.63
CA VAL A 566 -16.37 -32.87 -45.62
C VAL A 566 -16.45 -34.26 -46.22
N ASP A 567 -17.15 -34.49 -47.32
CA ASP A 567 -17.26 -35.82 -47.95
C ASP A 567 -17.50 -35.71 -49.46
N HIS A 568 -17.43 -36.83 -50.17
CA HIS A 568 -17.64 -36.89 -51.61
C HIS A 568 -18.53 -38.09 -51.99
N ILE A 569 -19.61 -37.83 -52.73
CA ILE A 569 -20.61 -38.84 -53.13
C ILE A 569 -20.43 -39.19 -54.60
N VAL A 570 -20.33 -40.48 -54.91
CA VAL A 570 -20.29 -40.99 -56.29
C VAL A 570 -21.58 -41.76 -56.56
N ILE A 571 -22.28 -41.41 -57.64
CA ILE A 571 -23.53 -42.08 -58.03
C ILE A 571 -23.24 -43.40 -58.75
N GLY A 572 -23.74 -44.48 -58.18
CA GLY A 572 -23.61 -45.85 -58.67
C GLY A 572 -24.45 -46.15 -59.92
N LYS A 573 -24.32 -47.38 -60.43
CA LYS A 573 -25.05 -47.85 -61.62
C LYS A 573 -26.57 -47.95 -61.43
N ASP A 574 -27.01 -48.02 -60.18
CA ASP A 574 -28.41 -48.02 -59.77
C ASP A 574 -28.99 -46.61 -59.71
N GLY A 575 -28.19 -45.55 -59.86
CA GLY A 575 -28.62 -44.15 -59.72
C GLY A 575 -28.55 -43.58 -58.33
N HIS A 576 -28.02 -44.34 -57.36
CA HIS A 576 -27.93 -43.95 -55.96
C HIS A 576 -26.46 -43.70 -55.56
N GLY A 577 -26.24 -42.73 -54.68
CA GLY A 577 -24.96 -42.54 -54.00
C GLY A 577 -25.18 -42.12 -52.56
N LYS A 578 -24.26 -42.49 -51.66
CA LYS A 578 -24.32 -42.11 -50.24
C LYS A 578 -23.01 -41.49 -49.78
N THR A 579 -23.08 -40.71 -48.70
CA THR A 579 -21.88 -40.29 -47.97
C THR A 579 -21.08 -41.51 -47.53
N THR A 580 -19.75 -41.42 -47.63
CA THR A 580 -18.82 -42.49 -47.26
C THR A 580 -18.58 -42.56 -45.75
N LYS A 581 -18.94 -41.50 -45.03
CA LYS A 581 -18.91 -41.41 -43.57
C LYS A 581 -20.20 -40.83 -43.00
N ASP A 582 -20.40 -41.08 -41.72
CA ASP A 582 -21.46 -40.44 -40.95
C ASP A 582 -21.14 -38.95 -40.74
N LEU A 583 -22.12 -38.10 -41.00
CA LEU A 583 -22.08 -36.66 -40.83
C LEU A 583 -22.77 -36.28 -39.51
N ASP A 584 -22.26 -35.26 -38.84
CA ASP A 584 -22.93 -34.72 -37.66
C ASP A 584 -24.24 -34.03 -38.09
N PHE A 585 -25.25 -34.01 -37.22
CA PHE A 585 -26.50 -33.30 -37.54
C PHE A 585 -26.26 -31.82 -37.76
N GLY A 586 -26.82 -31.29 -38.84
CA GLY A 586 -26.58 -29.92 -39.30
C GLY A 586 -26.89 -29.72 -40.78
N LYS A 587 -26.63 -28.51 -41.27
CA LYS A 587 -26.83 -28.10 -42.65
C LYS A 587 -25.62 -28.41 -43.51
N TYR A 588 -25.88 -28.94 -44.69
CA TYR A 588 -24.86 -29.22 -45.71
C TYR A 588 -25.32 -28.70 -47.07
N THR A 589 -24.34 -28.48 -47.94
CA THR A 589 -24.55 -28.12 -49.33
C THR A 589 -23.92 -29.18 -50.23
N LEU A 590 -24.70 -29.74 -51.16
CA LEU A 590 -24.23 -30.65 -52.19
C LEU A 590 -23.95 -29.84 -53.46
N VAL A 591 -22.76 -30.00 -54.04
CA VAL A 591 -22.37 -29.36 -55.30
C VAL A 591 -21.94 -30.45 -56.27
N GLU A 592 -22.59 -30.56 -57.44
CA GLU A 592 -22.17 -31.51 -58.48
C GLU A 592 -20.82 -31.06 -59.03
N THR A 593 -19.81 -31.91 -58.89
CA THR A 593 -18.45 -31.67 -59.42
C THR A 593 -18.22 -32.37 -60.75
N LYS A 594 -19.07 -33.36 -61.08
CA LYS A 594 -19.03 -34.09 -62.35
C LYS A 594 -20.43 -34.55 -62.75
N ALA A 595 -20.83 -34.21 -63.97
CA ALA A 595 -22.09 -34.64 -64.57
C ALA A 595 -22.02 -36.12 -65.03
N PRO A 596 -23.15 -36.82 -65.11
CA PRO A 596 -23.25 -38.08 -65.85
C PRO A 596 -22.88 -37.90 -67.33
N GLU A 597 -22.39 -38.97 -67.97
CA GLU A 597 -22.03 -38.93 -69.40
C GLU A 597 -23.25 -38.57 -70.27
N GLY A 598 -23.09 -37.56 -71.14
CA GLY A 598 -24.17 -37.07 -72.01
C GLY A 598 -25.12 -36.05 -71.37
N TYR A 599 -24.83 -35.59 -70.14
CA TYR A 599 -25.62 -34.61 -69.40
C TYR A 599 -24.83 -33.33 -69.10
N GLU A 600 -25.55 -32.22 -68.93
CA GLU A 600 -24.97 -30.96 -68.48
C GLU A 600 -24.63 -31.03 -67.00
N LEU A 601 -23.53 -30.38 -66.59
CA LEU A 601 -23.15 -30.23 -65.18
C LEU A 601 -24.08 -29.23 -64.50
N ASP A 602 -24.77 -29.67 -63.44
CA ASP A 602 -25.58 -28.78 -62.62
C ASP A 602 -24.74 -28.17 -61.49
N GLY A 603 -24.22 -26.97 -61.74
CA GLY A 603 -23.48 -26.20 -60.74
C GLY A 603 -24.36 -25.60 -59.63
N THR A 604 -25.67 -25.85 -59.61
CA THR A 604 -26.58 -25.32 -58.60
C THR A 604 -26.32 -26.01 -57.26
N PRO A 605 -26.00 -25.26 -56.19
CA PRO A 605 -25.84 -25.86 -54.86
C PRO A 605 -27.18 -26.34 -54.31
N HIS A 606 -27.23 -27.56 -53.77
CA HIS A 606 -28.41 -28.14 -53.14
C HIS A 606 -28.24 -28.22 -51.62
N GLU A 607 -29.07 -27.48 -50.87
CA GLU A 607 -29.05 -27.50 -49.41
C GLU A 607 -29.78 -28.74 -48.86
N VAL A 608 -29.19 -29.36 -47.83
CA VAL A 608 -29.74 -30.53 -47.15
C VAL A 608 -29.53 -30.42 -45.63
N ASP A 609 -30.59 -30.67 -44.86
CA ASP A 609 -30.58 -30.67 -43.39
C ASP A 609 -30.50 -32.11 -42.87
N VAL A 610 -29.36 -32.50 -42.31
CA VAL A 610 -29.18 -33.81 -41.67
C VAL A 610 -29.69 -33.74 -40.25
N THR A 611 -30.81 -34.41 -39.98
CA THR A 611 -31.52 -34.37 -38.69
C THR A 611 -31.91 -35.79 -38.24
N GLU A 612 -32.45 -35.93 -37.02
CA GLU A 612 -32.88 -37.22 -36.48
C GLU A 612 -34.05 -37.81 -37.30
N GLY A 613 -33.85 -39.01 -37.84
CA GLY A 613 -34.84 -39.75 -38.63
C GLY A 613 -35.52 -40.85 -37.81
N LYS A 614 -36.74 -41.26 -38.20
CA LYS A 614 -37.54 -42.24 -37.43
C LYS A 614 -37.03 -43.69 -37.47
N GLU A 615 -36.14 -44.06 -38.41
CA GLU A 615 -35.66 -45.45 -38.55
C GLU A 615 -34.15 -45.60 -38.81
N THR A 616 -33.51 -44.77 -39.65
CA THR A 616 -32.09 -44.99 -40.06
C THR A 616 -31.20 -43.73 -40.16
N ASN A 617 -31.66 -42.54 -39.73
CA ASN A 617 -30.92 -41.26 -39.87
C ASN A 617 -30.34 -41.01 -41.28
N VAL A 618 -31.01 -41.49 -42.33
CA VAL A 618 -30.66 -41.23 -43.73
C VAL A 618 -31.59 -40.15 -44.28
N VAL A 619 -31.02 -39.11 -44.89
CA VAL A 619 -31.77 -38.09 -45.63
C VAL A 619 -31.57 -38.29 -47.12
N THR A 620 -32.66 -38.45 -47.87
CA THR A 620 -32.62 -38.70 -49.32
C THR A 620 -32.92 -37.42 -50.10
N VAL A 621 -32.10 -37.13 -51.12
CA VAL A 621 -32.22 -35.97 -52.01
C VAL A 621 -32.28 -36.44 -53.46
N GLU A 622 -33.29 -36.02 -54.22
CA GLU A 622 -33.40 -36.28 -55.66
C GLU A 622 -32.84 -35.11 -56.46
N ILE A 623 -31.90 -35.37 -57.38
CA ILE A 623 -31.25 -34.34 -58.21
C ILE A 623 -31.31 -34.74 -59.69
N GLY A 624 -31.94 -33.89 -60.51
CA GLY A 624 -32.10 -34.10 -61.96
C GLY A 624 -30.98 -33.43 -62.78
N ASN A 625 -30.50 -34.05 -63.87
CA ASN A 625 -29.69 -33.33 -64.88
C ASN A 625 -30.41 -33.26 -66.21
N SER A 626 -30.19 -32.14 -66.92
CA SER A 626 -30.63 -31.95 -68.28
C SER A 626 -29.67 -32.64 -69.25
N GLN A 627 -30.21 -33.37 -70.22
CA GLN A 627 -29.41 -34.01 -71.26
C GLN A 627 -28.77 -32.94 -72.16
N LEU A 628 -27.51 -33.13 -72.56
CA LEU A 628 -26.84 -32.25 -73.51
C LEU A 628 -27.63 -32.20 -74.83
N PRO A 629 -27.80 -31.02 -75.47
CA PRO A 629 -28.38 -30.92 -76.79
C PRO A 629 -27.55 -31.75 -77.77
N GLY A 630 -28.15 -32.75 -78.41
CA GLY A 630 -27.46 -33.60 -79.37
C GLY A 630 -26.88 -32.79 -80.54
N GLU A 631 -25.61 -33.06 -80.91
CA GLU A 631 -25.03 -32.51 -82.14
C GLU A 631 -25.88 -32.92 -83.36
N PRO A 632 -26.08 -32.01 -84.35
CA PRO A 632 -26.82 -32.33 -85.55
C PRO A 632 -26.08 -33.39 -86.38
N THR A 633 -26.73 -34.52 -86.62
CA THR A 633 -26.25 -35.56 -87.54
C THR A 633 -26.26 -35.05 -88.99
N GLU A 634 -25.11 -35.12 -89.67
CA GLU A 634 -25.01 -35.00 -91.13
C GLU A 634 -25.79 -36.13 -91.86
N PRO A 635 -26.25 -35.92 -93.11
CA PRO A 635 -27.09 -36.89 -93.82
C PRO A 635 -26.34 -38.15 -94.27
N THR A 636 -27.11 -39.24 -94.34
CA THR A 636 -26.73 -40.65 -94.58
C THR A 636 -26.28 -41.00 -96.00
N GLU A 637 -25.45 -42.04 -96.13
CA GLU A 637 -25.44 -42.92 -97.32
C GLU A 637 -26.19 -44.24 -97.04
N PRO A 638 -26.93 -44.80 -98.02
CA PRO A 638 -27.81 -45.95 -97.82
C PRO A 638 -27.05 -47.28 -97.81
N ILE A 639 -27.34 -48.13 -96.81
CA ILE A 639 -26.86 -49.51 -96.75
C ILE A 639 -27.95 -50.45 -97.31
N LYS A 640 -27.51 -51.38 -98.17
CA LYS A 640 -28.32 -52.41 -98.85
C LYS A 640 -28.88 -53.45 -97.84
N PRO A 641 -30.07 -54.05 -98.07
CA PRO A 641 -30.71 -54.92 -97.08
C PRO A 641 -29.99 -56.27 -96.96
N THR A 642 -29.91 -56.80 -95.73
CA THR A 642 -29.49 -58.18 -95.45
C THR A 642 -30.66 -58.96 -94.81
N GLU A 643 -30.75 -60.25 -95.12
CA GLU A 643 -31.86 -61.16 -94.82
C GLU A 643 -32.10 -61.46 -93.32
N PRO A 644 -33.32 -61.87 -92.93
CA PRO A 644 -33.69 -62.05 -91.53
C PRO A 644 -33.17 -63.37 -90.93
N ILE A 645 -32.65 -63.30 -89.70
CA ILE A 645 -32.26 -64.47 -88.90
C ILE A 645 -33.44 -64.89 -87.98
N LYS A 646 -33.63 -66.21 -87.90
CA LYS A 646 -34.71 -66.95 -87.21
C LYS A 646 -34.55 -66.95 -85.68
N PRO A 647 -35.64 -67.09 -84.87
CA PRO A 647 -35.58 -66.92 -83.43
C PRO A 647 -34.98 -68.14 -82.70
N THR A 648 -34.26 -67.90 -81.61
CA THR A 648 -33.75 -68.92 -80.69
C THR A 648 -34.67 -69.09 -79.48
N GLU A 649 -34.84 -70.34 -79.04
CA GLU A 649 -35.75 -70.82 -77.98
C GLU A 649 -35.34 -70.46 -76.53
N PRO A 650 -36.29 -70.51 -75.56
CA PRO A 650 -36.08 -70.03 -74.20
C PRO A 650 -35.38 -71.04 -73.29
N THR A 651 -34.51 -70.57 -72.40
CA THR A 651 -33.85 -71.37 -71.36
C THR A 651 -34.69 -71.48 -70.07
N GLU A 652 -34.69 -72.69 -69.48
CA GLU A 652 -35.49 -73.14 -68.33
C GLU A 652 -35.16 -72.48 -66.96
N PRO A 653 -36.12 -72.48 -66.01
CA PRO A 653 -35.96 -71.83 -64.70
C PRO A 653 -35.17 -72.68 -63.69
N ILE A 654 -34.31 -72.03 -62.91
CA ILE A 654 -33.53 -72.66 -61.84
C ILE A 654 -34.40 -72.86 -60.57
N LYS A 655 -34.24 -74.02 -59.94
CA LYS A 655 -35.02 -74.58 -58.82
C LYS A 655 -34.66 -73.94 -57.45
N PRO A 656 -35.60 -73.84 -56.48
CA PRO A 656 -35.35 -73.16 -55.20
C PRO A 656 -34.54 -74.03 -54.23
N THR A 657 -33.67 -73.38 -53.46
CA THR A 657 -32.90 -74.01 -52.36
C THR A 657 -33.70 -74.01 -51.05
N GLU A 658 -33.60 -75.11 -50.30
CA GLU A 658 -34.37 -75.42 -49.07
C GLU A 658 -33.97 -74.60 -47.83
N PRO A 659 -34.87 -74.44 -46.84
CA PRO A 659 -34.63 -73.64 -45.63
C PRO A 659 -33.87 -74.42 -44.55
N THR A 660 -32.94 -73.75 -43.88
CA THR A 660 -32.18 -74.33 -42.76
C THR A 660 -32.97 -74.31 -41.44
N GLU A 661 -32.90 -75.41 -40.69
CA GLU A 661 -33.65 -75.73 -39.47
C GLU A 661 -33.30 -74.88 -38.21
N PRO A 662 -34.21 -74.78 -37.22
CA PRO A 662 -34.05 -73.94 -36.04
C PRO A 662 -33.24 -74.62 -34.92
N ILE A 663 -32.39 -73.85 -34.24
CA ILE A 663 -31.68 -74.31 -33.04
C ILE A 663 -32.58 -74.20 -31.80
N LYS A 664 -32.72 -75.32 -31.07
CA LYS A 664 -33.44 -75.54 -29.80
C LYS A 664 -32.50 -75.35 -28.57
N PRO A 665 -32.97 -75.36 -27.30
CA PRO A 665 -32.58 -74.37 -26.30
C PRO A 665 -31.75 -74.97 -25.15
N THR A 666 -31.24 -74.12 -24.25
CA THR A 666 -30.85 -74.57 -22.90
C THR A 666 -31.29 -73.56 -21.83
N GLU A 667 -32.22 -74.03 -20.99
CA GLU A 667 -32.67 -73.51 -19.68
C GLU A 667 -31.81 -74.17 -18.55
N PRO A 668 -32.04 -73.94 -17.23
CA PRO A 668 -32.17 -72.68 -16.48
C PRO A 668 -31.52 -72.77 -15.05
N LYS A 669 -31.55 -71.67 -14.27
CA LYS A 669 -32.13 -71.56 -12.90
C LYS A 669 -31.70 -70.23 -12.25
N LYS A 670 -32.60 -69.25 -12.14
CA LYS A 670 -33.67 -69.04 -11.11
C LYS A 670 -33.09 -68.47 -9.82
N SER A 671 -33.72 -67.52 -9.12
CA SER A 671 -34.89 -66.64 -9.28
C SER A 671 -34.90 -65.77 -8.00
N LYS A 672 -35.51 -64.59 -7.90
CA LYS A 672 -36.96 -64.27 -7.95
C LYS A 672 -37.04 -62.75 -7.63
N SER A 673 -37.74 -61.94 -8.44
CA SER A 673 -39.16 -61.54 -8.26
C SER A 673 -39.30 -60.35 -7.29
N THR A 674 -39.99 -59.24 -7.57
CA THR A 674 -41.32 -59.06 -8.23
C THR A 674 -41.48 -57.55 -8.55
N LEU A 675 -41.65 -57.11 -9.80
CA LEU A 675 -42.90 -56.74 -10.51
C LEU A 675 -43.84 -55.74 -9.79
N LYS A 676 -44.04 -54.53 -10.33
CA LYS A 676 -45.17 -54.20 -11.23
C LYS A 676 -45.12 -52.77 -11.80
N LEU A 677 -45.58 -52.68 -13.04
CA LEU A 677 -45.76 -51.51 -13.90
C LEU A 677 -47.21 -50.97 -13.75
N GLN A 678 -47.43 -49.65 -13.72
CA GLN A 678 -48.70 -49.02 -14.14
C GLN A 678 -48.61 -47.49 -14.28
N LEU A 679 -49.00 -46.97 -15.45
CA LEU A 679 -49.68 -45.68 -15.70
C LEU A 679 -51.07 -46.04 -16.27
N PRO A 680 -52.14 -45.19 -16.30
CA PRO A 680 -52.17 -43.72 -16.40
C PRO A 680 -53.31 -43.00 -15.60
N GLN A 681 -53.39 -41.65 -15.69
CA GLN A 681 -54.58 -40.81 -15.96
C GLN A 681 -54.64 -39.44 -15.23
N THR A 682 -55.15 -38.48 -16.01
CA THR A 682 -55.40 -37.04 -15.84
C THR A 682 -56.62 -36.68 -14.97
N GLY A 683 -56.64 -35.48 -14.37
CA GLY A 683 -57.89 -34.70 -14.19
C GLY A 683 -58.07 -33.92 -12.88
N GLU A 684 -58.47 -32.65 -13.03
CA GLU A 684 -59.18 -31.74 -12.09
C GLU A 684 -58.42 -30.84 -11.07
N VAL A 685 -58.07 -29.66 -11.56
CA VAL A 685 -58.51 -28.29 -11.17
C VAL A 685 -59.24 -28.09 -9.82
N ARG A 686 -58.71 -27.22 -8.93
CA ARG A 686 -59.33 -25.95 -8.45
C ARG A 686 -58.56 -25.26 -7.30
N ASN A 687 -58.11 -24.03 -7.58
CA ASN A 687 -58.30 -22.79 -6.81
C ASN A 687 -58.79 -22.89 -5.34
N ASN A 688 -57.99 -22.40 -4.38
CA ASN A 688 -58.12 -21.07 -3.73
C ASN A 688 -57.47 -21.04 -2.33
N LEU A 689 -56.54 -20.09 -2.16
CA LEU A 689 -56.57 -18.99 -1.17
C LEU A 689 -57.24 -19.24 0.21
N LEU A 690 -56.44 -19.23 1.30
CA LEU A 690 -56.52 -18.32 2.48
C LEU A 690 -55.88 -18.94 3.76
N VAL A 691 -54.88 -18.22 4.28
CA VAL A 691 -54.68 -17.74 5.68
C VAL A 691 -54.90 -18.72 6.85
N GLY A 692 -53.86 -18.87 7.69
CA GLY A 692 -53.99 -19.38 9.05
C GLY A 692 -52.68 -19.38 9.83
N ILE A 693 -52.50 -18.35 10.66
CA ILE A 693 -51.42 -18.15 11.63
C ILE A 693 -51.35 -19.31 12.65
N GLY A 694 -50.14 -19.77 12.98
CA GLY A 694 -49.85 -20.68 14.08
C GLY A 694 -48.57 -20.27 14.82
N LEU A 695 -48.76 -19.79 16.05
CA LEU A 695 -47.76 -19.26 17.00
C LEU A 695 -46.88 -20.34 17.67
N VAL A 696 -45.60 -20.00 17.87
CA VAL A 696 -44.77 -20.15 19.09
C VAL A 696 -44.23 -21.55 19.51
N ALA A 697 -42.97 -21.49 19.99
CA ALA A 697 -42.12 -22.49 20.65
C ALA A 697 -41.24 -23.28 19.66
N VAL A 698 -39.89 -23.21 19.65
CA VAL A 698 -38.95 -23.30 20.77
C VAL A 698 -37.63 -22.61 20.38
N SER A 699 -37.22 -21.56 21.10
CA SER A 699 -35.85 -21.05 21.07
C SER A 699 -35.47 -20.63 22.50
N GLY A 700 -34.88 -21.56 23.23
CA GLY A 700 -34.62 -21.36 24.66
C GLY A 700 -33.72 -22.43 25.28
N ILE A 701 -32.67 -22.86 24.59
CA ILE A 701 -31.54 -23.60 25.20
C ILE A 701 -30.27 -23.26 24.41
N CYS A 702 -29.49 -22.29 24.89
CA CYS A 702 -28.03 -22.21 24.70
C CYS A 702 -27.38 -21.03 25.48
N ILE A 703 -27.97 -20.58 26.61
CA ILE A 703 -27.32 -19.66 27.55
C ILE A 703 -27.52 -20.20 28.97
N LEU A 704 -26.90 -21.34 29.28
CA LEU A 704 -26.77 -21.87 30.66
C LEU A 704 -25.51 -22.74 30.82
N GLY A 705 -24.44 -22.41 30.09
CA GLY A 705 -23.15 -23.12 30.17
C GLY A 705 -21.98 -22.28 30.72
N TYR A 706 -22.10 -20.95 30.80
CA TYR A 706 -20.92 -20.08 31.00
C TYR A 706 -20.81 -19.42 32.39
N TYR A 707 -21.76 -19.63 33.31
CA TYR A 707 -21.73 -18.99 34.65
C TYR A 707 -21.62 -19.96 35.84
N ARG A 708 -20.85 -21.05 35.70
CA ARG A 708 -20.40 -21.86 36.86
C ARG A 708 -18.98 -22.38 36.64
N ASN A 709 -17.98 -21.55 36.91
CA ASN A 709 -16.77 -21.93 37.66
C ASN A 709 -15.72 -20.80 37.64
N LYS A 710 -15.64 -20.04 38.73
CA LYS A 710 -14.37 -19.77 39.43
C LYS A 710 -14.68 -19.11 40.78
N LYS A 711 -14.56 -19.93 41.83
CA LYS A 711 -14.02 -19.51 43.12
C LYS A 711 -12.50 -19.55 43.01
#